data_AF-A0A2N6SER6-F1
#
_entry.id   AF-A0A2N6SER6-F1
#
_cell.length_a   1.000
_cell.length_b   1.000
_cell.length_c   1.000
_cell.angle_alpha   90.00
_cell.angle_beta   90.00
_cell.angle_gamma   90.00
#
_symmetry.space_group_name_H-M   'P 1'
#
loop_
_entity.id
_entity.type
_entity.pdbx_description
1 polymer ?
#
loop_
_entity_poly.entity_id
_entity_poly.type
_entity_poly.pdbx_seq_one_letter_code
_entity_poly.pdbx_strand_id
1 'polypeptide(L)'
;MSDKEYKSISEKVYDITNETKKISSDEKKYKVLYKESNSTNGMKAAAVAPVDDNGNVDTSKIIIAYAGTGDLNDVRVDRDEVVFGLKYPGSQIDTSEKFAKKMRQEYPNSDFNFTGHSLGGYLAVHNAAENKSQATVFNAPDASNSMNRDQIDFVLNNPGLIKNYRHPKDIIGNHGGDKLGIAIYVDSDTNGYGIPLISNAFDIGFKYHAIKSWNNFDKDGNLLDKNGNIVRKIDLKELDIDGDGKIDFRLDQKNLEEEPLFSPTFTEKINGGLEIKINYESLKYLSNQLMNAIRDLETALNMLNSAEVYNNELSNKKENRKETLEQYVINHLEQMNVISMIEKLDKLFNDIDDNKEKYSHVGDYNPKTFSIQFHNTGKTMWVEADDHLFNYSSVEGRLVEVVNSSNEVAKSLRRASIVDVIKSHANGPMISLNVRSEMGRAGEGIINSFKDRIRESFKGENNRSGFDDGIVDALKEVIRVEKQNVQTLINCFQYMNSAVQITAYSFNESDTDLGNKLKENQQVVGNYQVPTVTSDYNTFLKQTNVFDDIEVVKAFDKQVDTRTEELSGEMINKLGNYFNSVASRAKDILNKVTENKYYVENVVEKYPIQIYHKTIGSKDKTYYGSVESCISEAASIKEVGEISKGIEEKHSRLLPDIENVLLNLPRLNQSLKGSLEELIYGYDNLSGILKAHNSVNDILNKINRQASGFNSLLKENRGQTINKATVRLEEVINTTNNVNTMIEDCFGGH
;
A
#
# COMPACT_ATOMS: atom_id res chain seq x y z
N MET A 1 -5.14 -19.12 27.72
CA MET A 1 -4.58 -17.99 28.49
C MET A 1 -5.67 -16.94 28.55
N SER A 2 -5.93 -16.39 29.73
CA SER A 2 -7.00 -15.41 29.92
C SER A 2 -6.55 -14.00 29.51
N ASP A 3 -7.51 -13.11 29.24
CA ASP A 3 -7.20 -11.72 28.90
C ASP A 3 -6.50 -11.02 30.06
N LYS A 4 -6.86 -11.38 31.30
CA LYS A 4 -6.23 -10.91 32.54
C LYS A 4 -4.75 -11.29 32.63
N GLU A 5 -4.39 -12.51 32.23
CA GLU A 5 -2.98 -12.97 32.18
C GLU A 5 -2.19 -12.11 31.17
N TYR A 6 -2.72 -11.87 29.97
CA TYR A 6 -2.08 -11.03 28.95
C TYR A 6 -1.92 -9.57 29.38
N LYS A 7 -2.95 -9.00 30.01
CA LYS A 7 -2.89 -7.63 30.57
C LYS A 7 -1.78 -7.53 31.61
N SER A 8 -1.70 -8.50 32.52
CA SER A 8 -0.69 -8.50 33.58
C SER A 8 0.73 -8.60 33.03
N ILE A 9 0.95 -9.43 32.01
CA ILE A 9 2.26 -9.55 31.37
C ILE A 9 2.61 -8.25 30.61
N SER A 10 1.64 -7.67 29.89
CA SER A 10 1.79 -6.39 29.18
C SER A 10 2.10 -5.21 30.11
N GLU A 11 1.60 -5.22 31.35
CA GLU A 11 1.94 -4.20 32.34
C GLU A 11 3.36 -4.41 32.91
N LYS A 12 3.73 -5.67 33.19
CA LYS A 12 5.00 -5.99 33.88
C LYS A 12 6.24 -5.88 33.00
N VAL A 13 6.08 -5.93 31.67
CA VAL A 13 7.22 -5.79 30.74
C VAL A 13 7.82 -4.38 30.75
N TYR A 14 7.08 -3.35 31.18
CA TYR A 14 7.63 -2.00 31.37
C TYR A 14 8.73 -1.96 32.46
N ASP A 15 8.58 -2.79 33.49
CA ASP A 15 9.43 -2.83 34.69
C ASP A 15 10.54 -3.89 34.61
N ILE A 16 10.79 -4.47 33.43
CA ILE A 16 11.79 -5.52 33.30
C ILE A 16 13.21 -4.96 33.44
N THR A 17 13.98 -5.52 34.37
CA THR A 17 15.40 -5.19 34.60
C THR A 17 16.26 -6.44 34.41
N ASN A 18 17.59 -6.26 34.42
CA ASN A 18 18.54 -7.37 34.37
C ASN A 18 18.41 -8.34 35.55
N GLU A 19 17.76 -7.96 36.64
CA GLU A 19 17.55 -8.83 37.82
C GLU A 19 16.19 -9.56 37.81
N THR A 20 15.24 -9.16 36.96
CA THR A 20 13.92 -9.79 36.88
C THR A 20 14.03 -11.24 36.42
N LYS A 21 13.64 -12.18 37.30
CA LYS A 21 13.65 -13.64 37.04
C LYS A 21 12.26 -14.25 36.88
N LYS A 22 11.22 -13.58 37.40
CA LYS A 22 9.82 -14.04 37.38
C LYS A 22 8.89 -12.85 37.17
N ILE A 23 7.78 -13.11 36.50
CA ILE A 23 6.62 -12.21 36.40
C ILE A 23 5.42 -12.96 36.97
N SER A 24 4.53 -12.29 37.69
CA SER A 24 3.32 -12.89 38.25
C SER A 24 2.10 -12.10 37.82
N SER A 25 1.05 -12.82 37.41
CA SER A 25 -0.33 -12.35 37.49
C SER A 25 -0.92 -12.73 38.84
N ASP A 26 -2.11 -12.24 39.17
CA ASP A 26 -2.82 -12.61 40.40
C ASP A 26 -3.18 -14.11 40.47
N GLU A 27 -3.14 -14.81 39.33
CA GLU A 27 -3.60 -16.20 39.17
C GLU A 27 -2.47 -17.18 38.82
N LYS A 28 -1.37 -16.70 38.20
CA LYS A 28 -0.33 -17.58 37.66
C LYS A 28 1.06 -16.95 37.71
N LYS A 29 2.07 -17.78 37.96
CA LYS A 29 3.49 -17.37 37.95
C LYS A 29 4.11 -17.72 36.61
N TYR A 30 4.97 -16.84 36.12
CA TYR A 30 5.73 -17.02 34.90
C TYR A 30 7.22 -16.87 35.19
N LYS A 31 8.03 -17.75 34.58
CA LYS A 31 9.48 -17.61 34.56
C LYS A 31 9.88 -16.77 33.35
N VAL A 32 10.74 -15.78 33.57
CA VAL A 32 11.39 -15.06 32.46
C VAL A 32 12.46 -15.96 31.87
N LEU A 33 12.28 -16.38 30.62
CA LEU A 33 13.22 -17.20 29.88
C LEU A 33 14.32 -16.33 29.26
N TYR A 34 13.90 -15.23 28.63
CA TYR A 34 14.79 -14.27 27.99
C TYR A 34 14.21 -12.87 28.10
N LYS A 35 15.08 -11.86 28.00
CA LYS A 35 14.73 -10.45 28.05
C LYS A 35 15.70 -9.62 27.25
N GLU A 36 15.19 -8.56 26.66
CA GLU A 36 15.99 -7.62 25.88
C GLU A 36 15.56 -6.20 26.22
N SER A 37 16.56 -5.32 26.32
CA SER A 37 16.39 -3.87 26.47
C SER A 37 17.42 -3.21 25.58
N ASN A 38 16.98 -2.77 24.40
CA ASN A 38 17.84 -2.16 23.40
C ASN A 38 17.98 -0.66 23.70
N SER A 39 19.18 -0.24 24.09
CA SER A 39 19.46 1.16 24.43
C SER A 39 19.50 2.11 23.23
N THR A 40 19.57 1.58 22.01
CA THR A 40 19.69 2.38 20.78
C THR A 40 18.33 2.82 20.26
N ASN A 41 17.34 1.93 20.29
CA ASN A 41 16.00 2.19 19.75
C ASN A 41 14.88 2.10 20.80
N GLY A 42 15.21 1.85 22.07
CA GLY A 42 14.24 1.83 23.17
C GLY A 42 13.42 0.54 23.31
N MET A 43 13.57 -0.44 22.40
CA MET A 43 12.77 -1.67 22.44
C MET A 43 13.03 -2.46 23.73
N LYS A 44 11.95 -2.85 24.42
CA LYS A 44 12.00 -3.76 25.58
C LYS A 44 11.08 -4.95 25.35
N ALA A 45 11.62 -6.15 25.57
CA ALA A 45 10.90 -7.40 25.36
C ALA A 45 11.19 -8.43 26.46
N ALA A 46 10.23 -9.31 26.71
CA ALA A 46 10.38 -10.45 27.59
C ALA A 46 9.71 -11.70 26.98
N ALA A 47 10.44 -12.82 26.97
CA ALA A 47 9.88 -14.13 26.69
C ALA A 47 9.64 -14.85 28.02
N VAL A 48 8.41 -15.25 28.29
CA VAL A 48 8.01 -15.88 29.55
C VAL A 48 7.31 -17.21 29.33
N ALA A 49 7.46 -18.13 30.28
CA ALA A 49 6.79 -19.42 30.30
C ALA A 49 6.03 -19.63 31.62
N PRO A 50 4.81 -20.21 31.60
CA PRO A 50 4.04 -20.46 32.80
C PRO A 50 4.74 -21.45 33.73
N VAL A 51 4.50 -21.30 35.03
CA VAL A 51 5.01 -22.16 36.09
C VAL A 51 3.84 -22.84 36.77
N ASP A 52 3.92 -24.17 36.91
CA ASP A 52 2.91 -24.95 37.63
C ASP A 52 3.03 -24.79 39.16
N ASP A 53 2.06 -25.34 39.91
CA ASP A 53 2.04 -25.25 41.38
C ASP A 53 3.24 -25.95 42.05
N ASN A 54 3.89 -26.88 41.33
CA ASN A 54 5.08 -27.60 41.78
C ASN A 54 6.38 -26.84 41.45
N GLY A 55 6.31 -25.70 40.77
CA GLY A 55 7.46 -24.90 40.37
C GLY A 55 8.12 -25.32 39.05
N ASN A 56 7.53 -26.26 38.30
CA ASN A 56 8.01 -26.66 36.98
C ASN A 56 7.64 -25.61 35.94
N VAL A 57 8.55 -25.37 35.01
CA VAL A 57 8.38 -24.38 33.94
C VAL A 57 7.87 -25.10 32.70
N ASP A 58 6.69 -24.73 32.23
CA ASP A 58 6.11 -25.27 31.00
C ASP A 58 6.61 -24.45 29.80
N THR A 59 7.73 -24.86 29.23
CA THR A 59 8.30 -24.23 28.04
C THR A 59 7.58 -24.62 26.75
N SER A 60 6.56 -25.49 26.78
CA SER A 60 5.76 -25.79 25.58
C SER A 60 4.89 -24.59 25.17
N LYS A 61 4.70 -23.61 26.07
CA LYS A 61 3.97 -22.37 25.80
C LYS A 61 4.84 -21.17 26.18
N ILE A 62 5.15 -20.33 25.20
CA ILE A 62 5.97 -19.14 25.40
C ILE A 62 5.18 -17.91 25.01
N ILE A 63 5.20 -16.90 25.88
CA ILE A 63 4.59 -15.60 25.63
C ILE A 63 5.68 -14.58 25.44
N ILE A 64 5.65 -13.90 24.30
CA ILE A 64 6.53 -12.77 24.01
C ILE A 64 5.76 -11.49 24.25
N ALA A 65 6.25 -10.70 25.21
CA ALA A 65 5.68 -9.43 25.58
C ALA A 65 6.62 -8.30 25.17
N TYR A 66 6.06 -7.24 24.59
CA TYR A 66 6.79 -6.01 24.28
C TYR A 66 6.24 -4.85 25.10
N ALA A 67 7.14 -4.02 25.63
CA ALA A 67 6.76 -2.77 26.28
C ALA A 67 6.52 -1.68 25.22
N GLY A 68 5.64 -0.74 25.53
CA GLY A 68 5.60 0.54 24.84
C GLY A 68 6.58 1.53 25.47
N THR A 69 6.56 2.77 25.00
CA THR A 69 7.48 3.81 25.45
C THR A 69 7.06 4.36 26.82
N GLY A 70 7.98 4.31 27.78
CA GLY A 70 7.72 4.64 29.19
C GLY A 70 7.86 6.11 29.57
N ASP A 71 8.27 7.00 28.65
CA ASP A 71 8.57 8.40 28.94
C ASP A 71 7.76 9.34 28.03
N LEU A 72 6.88 10.15 28.62
CA LEU A 72 5.90 11.00 27.91
C LEU A 72 6.53 12.16 27.12
N ASN A 73 7.84 12.38 27.23
CA ASN A 73 8.58 13.36 26.42
C ASN A 73 9.16 12.76 25.12
N ASP A 74 9.12 11.44 24.94
CA ASP A 74 9.72 10.72 23.80
C ASP A 74 8.70 10.34 22.71
N VAL A 75 7.46 10.84 22.82
CA VAL A 75 6.34 10.60 21.87
C VAL A 75 6.66 11.11 20.45
N ARG A 76 7.70 11.95 20.29
CA ARG A 76 8.11 12.49 18.99
C ARG A 76 8.89 11.48 18.13
N VAL A 77 9.63 10.53 18.73
CA VAL A 77 10.38 9.50 18.00
C VAL A 77 9.46 8.36 17.57
N ASP A 78 8.48 8.00 18.40
CA ASP A 78 7.55 6.87 18.15
C ASP A 78 6.44 7.18 17.15
N ARG A 79 6.07 8.46 17.00
CA ARG A 79 5.08 8.87 16.01
C ARG A 79 5.53 8.48 14.60
N ASP A 80 6.82 8.58 14.28
CA ASP A 80 7.29 8.32 12.92
C ASP A 80 7.29 6.82 12.58
N GLU A 81 7.53 5.91 13.53
CA GLU A 81 7.45 4.44 13.29
C GLU A 81 5.99 3.96 13.19
N VAL A 82 5.11 4.44 14.06
CA VAL A 82 3.67 4.11 14.03
C VAL A 82 2.94 4.77 12.86
N VAL A 83 3.28 6.01 12.49
CA VAL A 83 2.66 6.72 11.36
C VAL A 83 3.17 6.18 10.02
N PHE A 84 4.48 5.99 9.86
CA PHE A 84 5.08 5.68 8.56
C PHE A 84 5.45 4.21 8.35
N GLY A 85 5.33 3.34 9.37
CA GLY A 85 5.62 1.90 9.24
C GLY A 85 7.05 1.59 8.80
N LEU A 86 8.00 2.47 9.12
CA LEU A 86 9.36 2.43 8.55
C LEU A 86 10.18 1.27 9.13
N LYS A 87 10.27 0.18 8.35
CA LYS A 87 11.22 -0.92 8.57
C LYS A 87 12.58 -0.57 7.97
N TYR A 88 13.56 -0.27 8.82
CA TYR A 88 14.97 -0.08 8.43
C TYR A 88 15.90 -0.79 9.44
N PRO A 89 17.16 -1.11 9.05
CA PRO A 89 18.09 -1.79 9.95
C PRO A 89 18.25 -1.04 11.29
N GLY A 90 17.86 -1.68 12.39
CA GLY A 90 17.94 -1.12 13.74
C GLY A 90 16.64 -0.50 14.30
N SER A 91 15.52 -0.49 13.57
CA SER A 91 14.22 -0.03 14.09
C SER A 91 13.64 -0.96 15.18
N GLN A 92 12.60 -0.53 15.91
CA GLN A 92 11.97 -1.39 16.92
C GLN A 92 11.28 -2.60 16.28
N ILE A 93 10.69 -2.44 15.09
CA ILE A 93 10.19 -3.56 14.28
C ILE A 93 11.31 -4.59 14.01
N ASP A 94 12.45 -4.18 13.42
CA ASP A 94 13.56 -5.09 13.08
C ASP A 94 14.13 -5.81 14.32
N THR A 95 14.29 -5.09 15.43
CA THR A 95 14.79 -5.71 16.67
C THR A 95 13.77 -6.63 17.32
N SER A 96 12.47 -6.33 17.24
CA SER A 96 11.41 -7.21 17.75
C SER A 96 11.33 -8.53 16.94
N GLU A 97 11.45 -8.47 15.61
CA GLU A 97 11.51 -9.66 14.75
C GLU A 97 12.71 -10.54 15.10
N LYS A 98 13.88 -9.93 15.34
CA LYS A 98 15.10 -10.64 15.77
C LYS A 98 14.90 -11.33 17.12
N PHE A 99 14.25 -10.66 18.08
CA PHE A 99 13.92 -11.23 19.38
C PHE A 99 12.99 -12.45 19.23
N ALA A 100 11.88 -12.31 18.49
CA ALA A 100 10.94 -13.40 18.25
C ALA A 100 11.61 -14.59 17.56
N LYS A 101 12.40 -14.33 16.51
CA LYS A 101 13.16 -15.36 15.78
C LYS A 101 14.13 -16.11 16.69
N LYS A 102 14.85 -15.39 17.55
CA LYS A 102 15.76 -16.00 18.52
C LYS A 102 15.03 -16.95 19.46
N MET A 103 13.90 -16.54 20.00
CA MET A 103 13.11 -17.38 20.90
C MET A 103 12.59 -18.64 20.21
N ARG A 104 12.18 -18.56 18.95
CA ARG A 104 11.78 -19.73 18.17
C ARG A 104 12.94 -20.68 17.87
N GLN A 105 14.16 -20.16 17.70
CA GLN A 105 15.35 -20.99 17.52
C GLN A 105 15.75 -21.71 18.81
N GLU A 106 15.66 -21.03 19.95
CA GLU A 106 15.96 -21.62 21.26
C GLU A 106 14.89 -22.62 21.72
N TYR A 107 13.63 -22.39 21.34
CA TYR A 107 12.48 -23.20 21.73
C TYR A 107 11.62 -23.61 20.51
N PRO A 108 12.12 -24.50 19.63
CA PRO A 108 11.48 -24.80 18.34
C PRO A 108 10.16 -25.59 18.43
N ASN A 109 9.88 -26.21 19.57
CA ASN A 109 8.69 -27.06 19.79
C ASN A 109 7.62 -26.36 20.64
N SER A 110 7.71 -25.04 20.79
CA SER A 110 6.81 -24.26 21.66
C SER A 110 5.74 -23.55 20.85
N ASP A 111 4.55 -23.44 21.43
CA ASP A 111 3.50 -22.55 20.96
C ASP A 111 3.82 -21.12 21.42
N PHE A 112 3.92 -20.19 20.46
CA PHE A 112 4.25 -18.79 20.72
C PHE A 112 3.00 -17.92 20.65
N ASN A 113 2.78 -17.16 21.73
CA ASN A 113 1.75 -16.12 21.77
C ASN A 113 2.38 -14.76 22.05
N PHE A 114 1.70 -13.70 21.62
CA PHE A 114 2.22 -12.34 21.71
C PHE A 114 1.30 -11.42 22.51
N THR A 115 1.90 -10.46 23.22
CA THR A 115 1.14 -9.48 24.00
C THR A 115 1.91 -8.17 24.14
N GLY A 116 1.20 -7.10 24.46
CA GLY A 116 1.79 -5.79 24.62
C GLY A 116 0.73 -4.71 24.78
N HIS A 117 1.20 -3.53 25.15
CA HIS A 117 0.39 -2.34 25.33
C HIS A 117 0.99 -1.17 24.54
N SER A 118 0.15 -0.31 23.94
CA SER A 118 0.60 0.85 23.17
C SER A 118 1.52 0.41 22.01
N LEU A 119 2.68 1.05 21.83
CA LEU A 119 3.70 0.62 20.86
C LEU A 119 4.13 -0.84 21.03
N GLY A 120 4.19 -1.35 22.27
CA GLY A 120 4.48 -2.77 22.50
C GLY A 120 3.39 -3.69 21.94
N GLY A 121 2.14 -3.22 21.96
CA GLY A 121 1.03 -3.92 21.31
C GLY A 121 1.15 -3.91 19.78
N TYR A 122 1.58 -2.79 19.19
CA TYR A 122 1.87 -2.70 17.75
C TYR A 122 2.94 -3.71 17.31
N LEU A 123 4.06 -3.80 18.05
CA LEU A 123 5.12 -4.78 17.80
C LEU A 123 4.63 -6.23 18.00
N ALA A 124 3.79 -6.47 19.00
CA ALA A 124 3.19 -7.79 19.25
C ALA A 124 2.28 -8.23 18.10
N VAL A 125 1.45 -7.34 17.56
CA VAL A 125 0.58 -7.62 16.41
C VAL A 125 1.40 -7.91 15.16
N HIS A 126 2.40 -7.07 14.87
CA HIS A 126 3.35 -7.30 13.77
C HIS A 126 4.00 -8.69 13.84
N ASN A 127 4.57 -9.04 14.98
CA ASN A 127 5.25 -10.33 15.16
C ASN A 127 4.26 -11.50 15.16
N ALA A 128 3.04 -11.34 15.67
CA ALA A 128 2.03 -12.38 15.61
C ALA A 128 1.60 -12.71 14.18
N ALA A 129 1.46 -11.68 13.32
CA ALA A 129 1.15 -11.87 11.91
C ALA A 129 2.30 -12.58 11.16
N GLU A 130 3.54 -12.12 11.32
CA GLU A 130 4.74 -12.76 10.75
C GLU A 130 4.88 -14.22 11.17
N ASN A 131 4.55 -14.53 12.43
CA ASN A 131 4.70 -15.86 13.00
C ASN A 131 3.42 -16.70 12.94
N LYS A 132 2.36 -16.24 12.26
CA LYS A 132 1.06 -16.90 12.16
C LYS A 132 0.51 -17.38 13.52
N SER A 133 0.58 -16.52 14.52
CA SER A 133 0.41 -16.84 15.93
C SER A 133 -0.68 -15.99 16.60
N GLN A 134 -1.12 -16.39 17.80
CA GLN A 134 -2.14 -15.66 18.55
C GLN A 134 -1.54 -14.42 19.23
N ALA A 135 -2.32 -13.33 19.29
CA ALA A 135 -1.99 -12.19 20.14
C ALA A 135 -3.19 -11.63 20.90
N THR A 136 -2.93 -11.08 22.07
CA THR A 136 -3.90 -10.27 22.82
C THR A 136 -3.18 -9.05 23.34
N VAL A 137 -3.56 -7.89 22.82
CA VAL A 137 -2.91 -6.61 23.05
C VAL A 137 -3.92 -5.57 23.55
N PHE A 138 -3.42 -4.49 24.11
CA PHE A 138 -4.22 -3.46 24.74
C PHE A 138 -3.82 -2.09 24.21
N ASN A 139 -4.79 -1.31 23.74
CA ASN A 139 -4.60 0.04 23.24
C ASN A 139 -3.46 0.13 22.21
N ALA A 140 -3.33 -0.88 21.34
CA ALA A 140 -2.31 -0.88 20.30
C ALA A 140 -2.79 -0.08 19.08
N PRO A 141 -1.99 0.85 18.52
CA PRO A 141 -2.25 1.43 17.21
C PRO A 141 -2.38 0.36 16.11
N ASP A 142 -2.94 0.73 14.96
CA ASP A 142 -2.98 -0.17 13.81
C ASP A 142 -1.56 -0.51 13.32
N ALA A 143 -1.30 -1.79 13.07
CA ALA A 143 0.03 -2.28 12.69
C ALA A 143 0.15 -2.63 11.20
N SER A 144 -0.89 -2.40 10.38
CA SER A 144 -0.91 -2.87 8.99
C SER A 144 0.19 -2.23 8.14
N ASN A 145 0.61 -1.00 8.47
CA ASN A 145 1.67 -0.29 7.76
C ASN A 145 3.07 -0.91 7.92
N SER A 146 3.27 -1.80 8.90
CA SER A 146 4.52 -2.56 9.07
C SER A 146 4.52 -3.90 8.35
N MET A 147 3.40 -4.28 7.72
CA MET A 147 3.17 -5.63 7.23
C MET A 147 3.22 -5.72 5.69
N ASN A 148 3.58 -6.89 5.18
CA ASN A 148 3.37 -7.27 3.79
C ASN A 148 1.96 -7.86 3.59
N ARG A 149 1.58 -8.07 2.32
CA ARG A 149 0.25 -8.58 1.95
C ARG A 149 -0.08 -9.94 2.58
N ASP A 150 0.85 -10.90 2.58
CA ASP A 150 0.61 -12.24 3.14
C ASP A 150 0.33 -12.20 4.64
N GLN A 151 0.98 -11.31 5.37
CA GLN A 151 0.74 -11.08 6.80
C GLN A 151 -0.63 -10.45 7.04
N ILE A 152 -0.99 -9.42 6.27
CA ILE A 152 -2.31 -8.77 6.36
C ILE A 152 -3.41 -9.78 6.04
N ASP A 153 -3.28 -10.53 4.94
CA ASP A 153 -4.22 -11.56 4.52
C ASP A 153 -4.36 -12.65 5.59
N PHE A 154 -3.27 -13.05 6.24
CA PHE A 154 -3.34 -13.99 7.36
C PHE A 154 -4.21 -13.46 8.51
N VAL A 155 -4.03 -12.20 8.91
CA VAL A 155 -4.81 -11.61 10.01
C VAL A 155 -6.28 -11.52 9.63
N LEU A 156 -6.59 -11.00 8.45
CA LEU A 156 -7.96 -10.85 7.96
C LEU A 156 -8.70 -12.20 7.80
N ASN A 157 -7.99 -13.25 7.37
CA ASN A 157 -8.56 -14.58 7.20
C ASN A 157 -8.71 -15.38 8.52
N ASN A 158 -8.15 -14.89 9.64
CA ASN A 158 -8.21 -15.57 10.94
C ASN A 158 -8.83 -14.66 12.02
N PRO A 159 -10.11 -14.26 11.85
CA PRO A 159 -10.75 -13.31 12.76
C PRO A 159 -10.76 -13.83 14.20
N GLY A 160 -10.35 -12.97 15.14
CA GLY A 160 -10.31 -13.28 16.57
C GLY A 160 -9.05 -14.02 17.05
N LEU A 161 -8.14 -14.42 16.15
CA LEU A 161 -6.83 -14.97 16.51
C LEU A 161 -5.91 -13.89 17.10
N ILE A 162 -6.03 -12.66 16.60
CA ILE A 162 -5.40 -11.48 17.18
C ILE A 162 -6.51 -10.58 17.72
N LYS A 163 -6.38 -10.16 18.99
CA LYS A 163 -7.33 -9.28 19.67
C LYS A 163 -6.63 -8.03 20.16
N ASN A 164 -7.23 -6.88 19.91
CA ASN A 164 -6.74 -5.60 20.40
C ASN A 164 -7.83 -4.87 21.18
N TYR A 165 -7.79 -4.94 22.51
CA TYR A 165 -8.76 -4.23 23.34
C TYR A 165 -8.45 -2.75 23.33
N ARG A 166 -9.41 -1.92 22.87
CA ARG A 166 -9.24 -0.47 22.74
C ARG A 166 -10.31 0.28 23.51
N HIS A 167 -9.94 1.39 24.13
CA HIS A 167 -10.93 2.30 24.67
C HIS A 167 -11.44 3.24 23.54
N PRO A 168 -12.77 3.44 23.36
CA PRO A 168 -13.32 4.28 22.27
C PRO A 168 -12.82 5.74 22.24
N LYS A 169 -12.29 6.22 23.37
CA LYS A 169 -11.74 7.58 23.56
C LYS A 169 -10.21 7.62 23.62
N ASP A 170 -9.54 6.49 23.38
CA ASP A 170 -8.08 6.44 23.32
C ASP A 170 -7.58 6.89 21.95
N ILE A 171 -7.00 8.10 21.88
CA ILE A 171 -6.51 8.69 20.64
C ILE A 171 -5.28 7.94 20.10
N ILE A 172 -4.47 7.35 20.98
CA ILE A 172 -3.22 6.67 20.59
C ILE A 172 -3.53 5.26 20.11
N GLY A 173 -4.30 4.50 20.88
CA GLY A 173 -4.71 3.14 20.49
C GLY A 173 -5.55 3.12 19.21
N ASN A 174 -6.31 4.18 18.93
CA ASN A 174 -7.15 4.28 17.72
C ASN A 174 -6.41 4.89 16.53
N HIS A 175 -5.12 5.24 16.69
CA HIS A 175 -4.32 5.78 15.62
C HIS A 175 -4.12 4.75 14.50
N GLY A 176 -4.34 5.17 13.25
CA GLY A 176 -4.27 4.31 12.07
C GLY A 176 -5.54 3.48 11.78
N GLY A 177 -6.61 3.65 12.58
CA GLY A 177 -7.88 2.93 12.40
C GLY A 177 -7.82 1.47 12.85
N ASP A 178 -8.67 0.62 12.27
CA ASP A 178 -8.64 -0.85 12.47
C ASP A 178 -8.57 -1.57 11.12
N LYS A 179 -7.46 -1.36 10.39
CA LYS A 179 -7.25 -1.92 9.05
C LYS A 179 -7.16 -3.44 9.08
N LEU A 180 -6.78 -4.01 10.23
CA LEU A 180 -6.65 -5.45 10.46
C LEU A 180 -7.93 -6.12 11.00
N GLY A 181 -8.98 -5.35 11.35
CA GLY A 181 -10.23 -5.90 11.88
C GLY A 181 -10.09 -6.62 13.23
N ILE A 182 -9.12 -6.21 14.05
CA ILE A 182 -8.75 -6.86 15.32
C ILE A 182 -9.17 -6.04 16.55
N ALA A 183 -9.67 -4.82 16.37
CA ALA A 183 -10.05 -3.94 17.47
C ALA A 183 -11.31 -4.45 18.18
N ILE A 184 -11.26 -4.45 19.51
CA ILE A 184 -12.39 -4.75 20.38
C ILE A 184 -12.58 -3.54 21.28
N TYR A 185 -13.57 -2.72 20.95
CA TYR A 185 -13.87 -1.51 21.70
C TYR A 185 -14.60 -1.82 22.99
N VAL A 186 -14.08 -1.30 24.10
CA VAL A 186 -14.63 -1.54 25.43
C VAL A 186 -14.94 -0.22 26.11
N ASP A 187 -16.20 -0.06 26.49
CA ASP A 187 -16.63 1.01 27.39
C ASP A 187 -16.30 0.58 28.83
N SER A 188 -15.13 0.98 29.31
CA SER A 188 -14.65 0.67 30.67
C SER A 188 -14.80 1.88 31.61
N ASP A 189 -15.19 1.64 32.86
CA ASP A 189 -15.30 2.72 33.85
C ASP A 189 -13.91 3.19 34.29
N THR A 190 -13.48 4.33 33.73
CA THR A 190 -12.18 4.94 34.02
C THR A 190 -12.23 5.97 35.15
N ASN A 191 -13.37 6.14 35.84
CA ASN A 191 -13.54 7.19 36.87
C ASN A 191 -12.77 6.94 38.19
N GLY A 192 -12.18 5.76 38.39
CA GLY A 192 -11.48 5.39 39.63
C GLY A 192 -9.99 5.76 39.72
N TYR A 193 -9.35 6.27 38.66
CA TYR A 193 -7.93 6.64 38.70
C TYR A 193 -7.75 8.09 39.15
N GLY A 194 -7.47 8.27 40.44
CA GLY A 194 -7.16 9.58 41.03
C GLY A 194 -5.89 10.18 40.46
N ILE A 195 -6.01 10.98 39.40
CA ILE A 195 -4.98 11.94 38.98
C ILE A 195 -5.43 13.32 39.48
N PRO A 196 -4.63 14.01 40.33
CA PRO A 196 -5.03 15.30 40.89
C PRO A 196 -5.01 16.39 39.80
N LEU A 197 -6.15 17.06 39.64
CA LEU A 197 -6.36 18.37 38.96
C LEU A 197 -5.82 18.47 37.52
N ILE A 198 -6.72 18.33 36.54
CA ILE A 198 -6.42 18.39 35.10
C ILE A 198 -7.20 19.52 34.44
N SER A 199 -6.53 20.35 33.62
CA SER A 199 -7.10 21.58 33.04
C SER A 199 -7.13 21.67 31.50
N ASN A 200 -6.64 20.68 30.73
CA ASN A 200 -6.56 20.77 29.26
C ASN A 200 -7.02 19.48 28.53
N ALA A 201 -7.51 19.61 27.29
CA ALA A 201 -8.00 18.51 26.44
C ALA A 201 -6.94 17.45 26.05
N PHE A 202 -5.66 17.83 26.07
CA PHE A 202 -4.52 16.95 25.80
C PHE A 202 -4.38 15.81 26.83
N ASP A 203 -4.72 16.05 28.09
CA ASP A 203 -4.59 15.05 29.17
C ASP A 203 -5.76 14.05 29.23
N ILE A 204 -6.89 14.35 28.57
CA ILE A 204 -8.09 13.49 28.58
C ILE A 204 -7.85 12.22 27.74
N GLY A 205 -7.12 12.32 26.63
CA GLY A 205 -6.77 11.17 25.77
C GLY A 205 -5.88 10.15 26.47
N PHE A 206 -4.93 10.60 27.30
CA PHE A 206 -4.01 9.72 28.04
C PHE A 206 -4.68 8.94 29.19
N LYS A 207 -5.78 9.45 29.75
CA LYS A 207 -6.56 8.73 30.76
C LYS A 207 -7.09 7.38 30.23
N TYR A 208 -7.47 7.34 28.96
CA TYR A 208 -8.03 6.17 28.30
C TYR A 208 -6.97 5.24 27.72
N HIS A 209 -5.78 5.77 27.44
CA HIS A 209 -4.67 5.00 26.90
C HIS A 209 -3.99 4.09 27.95
N ALA A 210 -4.04 4.40 29.24
CA ALA A 210 -3.25 3.68 30.24
C ALA A 210 -3.62 2.18 30.37
N ILE A 211 -2.62 1.27 30.35
CA ILE A 211 -2.82 -0.19 30.57
C ILE A 211 -3.57 -0.54 31.85
N LYS A 212 -3.50 0.33 32.87
CA LYS A 212 -4.19 0.15 34.14
C LYS A 212 -5.71 0.29 34.02
N SER A 213 -6.24 0.95 32.98
CA SER A 213 -7.67 1.07 32.73
C SER A 213 -8.36 -0.29 32.50
N TRP A 214 -7.59 -1.31 32.13
CA TRP A 214 -8.04 -2.68 31.92
C TRP A 214 -7.98 -3.50 33.21
N ASN A 215 -8.95 -3.31 34.13
CA ASN A 215 -8.95 -3.96 35.45
C ASN A 215 -10.22 -4.78 35.77
N ASN A 216 -11.25 -4.73 34.94
CA ASN A 216 -12.52 -5.42 35.18
C ASN A 216 -12.54 -6.77 34.47
N PHE A 217 -12.44 -7.87 35.22
CA PHE A 217 -12.42 -9.24 34.67
C PHE A 217 -13.35 -10.15 35.47
N ASP A 218 -13.91 -11.17 34.82
CA ASP A 218 -14.65 -12.22 35.51
C ASP A 218 -13.71 -13.22 36.21
N LYS A 219 -14.31 -14.20 36.89
CA LYS A 219 -13.61 -15.28 37.60
C LYS A 219 -12.76 -16.19 36.70
N ASP A 220 -13.05 -16.21 35.40
CA ASP A 220 -12.37 -17.03 34.40
C ASP A 220 -11.29 -16.21 33.65
N GLY A 221 -11.14 -14.92 34.01
CA GLY A 221 -10.14 -13.99 33.49
C GLY A 221 -10.52 -13.34 32.16
N ASN A 222 -11.80 -13.38 31.76
CA ASN A 222 -12.31 -12.67 30.59
C ASN A 222 -12.55 -11.20 30.93
N LEU A 223 -12.23 -10.29 30.02
CA LEU A 223 -12.45 -8.86 30.23
C LEU A 223 -13.96 -8.54 30.29
N LEU A 224 -14.36 -7.63 31.18
CA LEU A 224 -15.75 -7.17 31.37
C LEU A 224 -15.92 -5.69 30.99
N ASP A 225 -17.05 -5.34 30.38
CA ASP A 225 -17.45 -3.95 30.14
C ASP A 225 -17.91 -3.24 31.43
N LYS A 226 -18.21 -1.94 31.37
CA LYS A 226 -18.72 -1.18 32.53
C LYS A 226 -20.04 -1.72 33.12
N ASN A 227 -20.79 -2.51 32.36
CA ASN A 227 -22.07 -3.08 32.78
C ASN A 227 -21.91 -4.51 33.35
N GLY A 228 -20.68 -5.03 33.41
CA GLY A 228 -20.38 -6.37 33.90
C GLY A 228 -20.63 -7.48 32.89
N ASN A 229 -20.81 -7.16 31.61
CA ASN A 229 -20.91 -8.18 30.56
C ASN A 229 -19.51 -8.57 30.08
N ILE A 230 -19.32 -9.85 29.77
CA ILE A 230 -18.10 -10.31 29.10
C ILE A 230 -17.95 -9.55 27.80
N VAL A 231 -16.80 -8.88 27.64
CA VAL A 231 -16.38 -8.25 26.40
C VAL A 231 -16.19 -9.35 25.37
N ARG A 232 -17.25 -9.59 24.62
CA ARG A 232 -17.20 -10.32 23.36
C ARG A 232 -16.84 -9.31 22.29
N LYS A 233 -16.43 -9.78 21.11
CA LYS A 233 -16.35 -8.93 19.93
C LYS A 233 -17.70 -8.22 19.81
N ILE A 234 -17.73 -6.93 20.14
CA ILE A 234 -18.78 -6.06 19.65
C ILE A 234 -18.30 -5.81 18.23
N ASP A 235 -18.91 -6.48 17.27
CA ASP A 235 -18.66 -6.23 15.86
C ASP A 235 -19.23 -4.84 15.53
N LEU A 236 -18.55 -3.79 15.98
CA LEU A 236 -18.78 -2.43 15.55
C LEU A 236 -18.07 -2.29 14.21
N LYS A 237 -18.84 -2.23 13.12
CA LYS A 237 -18.32 -1.81 11.82
C LYS A 237 -18.13 -0.29 11.91
N GLU A 238 -16.91 0.12 12.21
CA GLU A 238 -16.48 1.51 12.14
C GLU A 238 -16.19 1.87 10.69
N LEU A 239 -16.71 3.00 10.26
CA LEU A 239 -16.57 3.50 8.91
C LEU A 239 -16.01 4.92 8.96
N ASP A 240 -14.82 5.05 8.41
CA ASP A 240 -14.15 6.30 8.06
C ASP A 240 -14.18 6.35 6.53
N ILE A 241 -15.07 7.20 5.99
CA ILE A 241 -15.33 7.25 4.55
C ILE A 241 -14.30 8.12 3.85
N ASP A 242 -13.90 9.23 4.49
CA ASP A 242 -12.99 10.22 3.92
C ASP A 242 -11.50 9.97 4.23
N GLY A 243 -11.21 8.99 5.07
CA GLY A 243 -9.87 8.58 5.42
C GLY A 243 -9.16 9.58 6.33
N ASP A 244 -9.87 10.51 6.98
CA ASP A 244 -9.27 11.55 7.84
C ASP A 244 -8.79 11.00 9.20
N GLY A 245 -9.07 9.72 9.49
CA GLY A 245 -8.72 9.05 10.74
C GLY A 245 -9.76 9.25 11.85
N LYS A 246 -10.90 9.89 11.56
CA LYS A 246 -12.06 10.05 12.43
C LYS A 246 -13.19 9.16 11.93
N ILE A 247 -13.82 8.43 12.86
CA ILE A 247 -14.93 7.55 12.51
C ILE A 247 -16.19 8.38 12.23
N ASP A 248 -16.74 8.24 11.01
CA ASP A 248 -18.00 8.84 10.58
C ASP A 248 -19.21 8.07 11.11
N PHE A 249 -19.17 6.74 10.99
CA PHE A 249 -20.27 5.86 11.38
C PHE A 249 -19.80 4.69 12.22
N ARG A 250 -20.63 4.30 13.19
CA ARG A 250 -20.48 3.07 13.99
C ARG A 250 -21.74 2.24 13.87
N LEU A 251 -21.66 1.12 13.16
CA LEU A 251 -22.74 0.15 13.05
C LEU A 251 -22.48 -1.01 14.01
N ASP A 252 -23.33 -1.18 15.01
CA ASP A 252 -23.31 -2.39 15.84
C ASP A 252 -23.91 -3.56 15.03
N GLN A 253 -23.19 -4.66 14.87
CA GLN A 253 -23.70 -5.85 14.19
C GLN A 253 -24.94 -6.44 14.89
N LYS A 254 -25.15 -6.18 16.20
CA LYS A 254 -26.43 -6.49 16.86
C LYS A 254 -27.60 -5.68 16.31
N ASN A 255 -27.36 -4.46 15.85
CA ASN A 255 -28.39 -3.67 15.16
C ASN A 255 -28.66 -4.21 13.73
N LEU A 256 -27.85 -5.14 13.22
CA LEU A 256 -28.10 -5.88 11.97
C LEU A 256 -28.82 -7.23 12.22
N GLU A 257 -29.03 -7.62 13.48
CA GLU A 257 -29.83 -8.81 13.85
C GLU A 257 -31.33 -8.60 13.53
N GLU A 258 -32.01 -9.70 13.21
CA GLU A 258 -33.39 -9.70 12.71
C GLU A 258 -34.41 -9.48 13.82
N GLU A 259 -34.87 -8.23 13.99
CA GLU A 259 -36.16 -7.99 14.66
C GLU A 259 -37.29 -8.03 13.63
N PRO A 260 -38.28 -8.94 13.73
CA PRO A 260 -39.38 -8.98 12.78
C PRO A 260 -40.27 -7.72 12.93
N LEU A 261 -40.74 -7.18 11.80
CA LEU A 261 -41.66 -6.02 11.79
C LEU A 261 -42.92 -6.29 12.61
N PHE A 262 -43.33 -7.56 12.72
CA PHE A 262 -44.49 -7.99 13.48
C PHE A 262 -44.10 -9.09 14.47
N SER A 263 -44.46 -8.93 15.74
CA SER A 263 -44.06 -9.88 16.78
C SER A 263 -44.85 -11.19 16.69
N PRO A 264 -44.20 -12.36 16.79
CA PRO A 264 -44.86 -13.66 16.91
C PRO A 264 -45.80 -13.76 18.12
N THR A 265 -45.64 -12.92 19.14
CA THR A 265 -46.56 -12.89 20.30
C THR A 265 -47.98 -12.48 19.91
N PHE A 266 -48.12 -11.76 18.79
CA PHE A 266 -49.42 -11.33 18.24
C PHE A 266 -49.91 -12.25 17.12
N THR A 267 -49.44 -13.50 17.05
CA THR A 267 -49.92 -14.50 16.09
C THR A 267 -50.49 -15.72 16.81
N GLU A 268 -51.44 -16.39 16.16
CA GLU A 268 -52.09 -17.60 16.67
C GLU A 268 -52.07 -18.69 15.60
N LYS A 269 -51.84 -19.95 15.98
CA LYS A 269 -52.00 -21.07 15.05
C LYS A 269 -53.47 -21.50 15.04
N ILE A 270 -54.15 -21.28 13.92
CA ILE A 270 -55.55 -21.67 13.72
C ILE A 270 -55.63 -22.52 12.45
N ASN A 271 -56.12 -23.76 12.58
CA ASN A 271 -56.29 -24.72 11.47
C ASN A 271 -55.06 -24.91 10.56
N GLY A 272 -53.85 -24.82 11.14
CA GLY A 272 -52.59 -25.01 10.41
C GLY A 272 -52.01 -23.76 9.75
N GLY A 273 -52.70 -22.61 9.77
CA GLY A 273 -52.17 -21.29 9.34
C GLY A 273 -51.90 -20.35 10.52
N LEU A 274 -51.06 -19.33 10.32
CA LEU A 274 -50.81 -18.25 11.29
C LEU A 274 -51.81 -17.11 11.09
N GLU A 275 -52.69 -16.88 12.07
CA GLU A 275 -53.63 -15.76 12.09
C GLU A 275 -53.07 -14.60 12.93
N ILE A 276 -53.15 -13.37 12.42
CA ILE A 276 -52.66 -12.17 13.13
C ILE A 276 -53.71 -11.62 14.11
N LYS A 277 -53.27 -11.30 15.33
CA LYS A 277 -54.06 -10.51 16.29
C LYS A 277 -53.88 -9.03 15.98
N ILE A 278 -54.89 -8.39 15.41
CA ILE A 278 -54.89 -6.94 15.18
C ILE A 278 -55.53 -6.25 16.41
N ASN A 279 -54.71 -5.56 17.19
CA ASN A 279 -55.15 -4.74 18.31
C ASN A 279 -54.22 -3.53 18.48
N TYR A 280 -54.52 -2.65 19.44
CA TYR A 280 -53.71 -1.46 19.68
C TYR A 280 -52.23 -1.78 19.95
N GLU A 281 -51.95 -2.82 20.75
CA GLU A 281 -50.58 -3.20 21.13
C GLU A 281 -49.78 -3.76 19.94
N SER A 282 -50.40 -4.59 19.10
CA SER A 282 -49.74 -5.18 17.93
C SER A 282 -49.47 -4.14 16.84
N LEU A 283 -50.38 -3.18 16.65
CA LEU A 283 -50.18 -2.07 15.73
C LEU A 283 -49.16 -1.06 16.25
N LYS A 284 -49.11 -0.82 17.57
CA LYS A 284 -48.08 0.02 18.19
C LYS A 284 -46.69 -0.61 18.06
N TYR A 285 -46.59 -1.94 18.24
CA TYR A 285 -45.36 -2.68 17.99
C TYR A 285 -44.92 -2.52 16.53
N LEU A 286 -45.82 -2.77 15.57
CA LEU A 286 -45.53 -2.62 14.15
C LEU A 286 -45.09 -1.19 13.79
N SER A 287 -45.75 -0.17 14.34
CA SER A 287 -45.36 1.23 14.14
C SER A 287 -43.94 1.52 14.65
N ASN A 288 -43.59 1.01 15.83
CA ASN A 288 -42.24 1.16 16.37
C ASN A 288 -41.18 0.48 15.49
N GLN A 289 -41.48 -0.73 15.00
CA GLN A 289 -40.55 -1.45 14.11
C GLN A 289 -40.41 -0.77 12.74
N LEU A 290 -41.50 -0.22 12.18
CA LEU A 290 -41.43 0.60 10.96
C LEU A 290 -40.61 1.88 11.19
N MET A 291 -40.70 2.52 12.36
CA MET A 291 -39.84 3.67 12.70
C MET A 291 -38.36 3.27 12.82
N ASN A 292 -38.06 2.09 13.35
CA ASN A 292 -36.68 1.59 13.39
C ASN A 292 -36.15 1.34 11.97
N ALA A 293 -36.95 0.72 11.10
CA ALA A 293 -36.60 0.55 9.68
C ALA A 293 -36.36 1.88 8.96
N ILE A 294 -37.15 2.93 9.26
CA ILE A 294 -36.93 4.28 8.71
C ILE A 294 -35.58 4.84 9.17
N ARG A 295 -35.23 4.71 10.46
CA ARG A 295 -33.94 5.19 11.00
C ARG A 295 -32.74 4.45 10.39
N ASP A 296 -32.89 3.15 10.14
CA ASP A 296 -31.87 2.36 9.46
C ASP A 296 -31.68 2.86 8.01
N LEU A 297 -32.77 3.11 7.27
CA LEU A 297 -32.71 3.69 5.93
C LEU A 297 -32.15 5.12 5.92
N GLU A 298 -32.47 5.95 6.91
CA GLU A 298 -31.86 7.27 7.09
C GLU A 298 -30.35 7.17 7.35
N THR A 299 -29.91 6.14 8.09
CA THR A 299 -28.49 5.85 8.32
C THR A 299 -27.79 5.48 7.02
N ALA A 300 -28.39 4.60 6.21
CA ALA A 300 -27.90 4.29 4.87
C ALA A 300 -27.82 5.53 3.97
N LEU A 301 -28.84 6.39 3.97
CA LEU A 301 -28.83 7.63 3.20
C LEU A 301 -27.70 8.58 3.62
N ASN A 302 -27.43 8.68 4.94
CA ASN A 302 -26.35 9.50 5.47
C ASN A 302 -24.95 8.97 5.09
N MET A 303 -24.78 7.65 5.02
CA MET A 303 -23.55 7.02 4.51
C MET A 303 -23.33 7.39 3.04
N LEU A 304 -24.37 7.31 2.21
CA LEU A 304 -24.30 7.69 0.80
C LEU A 304 -24.03 9.19 0.61
N ASN A 305 -24.59 10.05 1.46
CA ASN A 305 -24.28 11.48 1.45
C ASN A 305 -22.80 11.75 1.76
N SER A 306 -22.23 11.02 2.73
CA SER A 306 -20.83 11.16 3.11
C SER A 306 -19.90 10.62 2.02
N ALA A 307 -20.26 9.50 1.39
CA ALA A 307 -19.56 8.96 0.22
C ALA A 307 -19.60 9.94 -0.97
N GLU A 308 -20.72 10.63 -1.21
CA GLU A 308 -20.83 11.66 -2.25
C GLU A 308 -19.89 12.84 -1.98
N VAL A 309 -19.88 13.35 -0.74
CA VAL A 309 -19.00 14.45 -0.33
C VAL A 309 -17.55 14.07 -0.60
N TYR A 310 -17.13 12.91 -0.13
CA TYR A 310 -15.76 12.47 -0.31
C TYR A 310 -15.39 12.18 -1.78
N ASN A 311 -16.29 11.58 -2.56
CA ASN A 311 -16.07 11.38 -3.99
C ASN A 311 -15.88 12.72 -4.73
N ASN A 312 -16.59 13.77 -4.33
CA ASN A 312 -16.38 15.12 -4.87
C ASN A 312 -15.02 15.70 -4.45
N GLU A 313 -14.55 15.42 -3.24
CA GLU A 313 -13.19 15.80 -2.83
C GLU A 313 -12.11 15.08 -3.64
N LEU A 314 -12.27 13.79 -3.90
CA LEU A 314 -11.38 13.03 -4.78
C LEU A 314 -11.35 13.63 -6.20
N SER A 315 -12.50 14.11 -6.69
CA SER A 315 -12.60 14.82 -7.96
C SER A 315 -11.73 16.08 -7.98
N ASN A 316 -11.72 16.84 -6.88
CA ASN A 316 -10.88 18.04 -6.73
C ASN A 316 -9.39 17.69 -6.59
N LYS A 317 -9.05 16.52 -6.01
CA LYS A 317 -7.68 16.01 -5.88
C LYS A 317 -7.16 15.26 -7.12
N LYS A 318 -7.90 15.26 -8.23
CA LYS A 318 -7.55 14.53 -9.46
C LYS A 318 -6.13 14.83 -9.96
N GLU A 319 -5.76 16.10 -10.01
CA GLU A 319 -4.43 16.50 -10.50
C GLU A 319 -3.32 15.99 -9.57
N ASN A 320 -3.52 16.12 -8.26
CA ASN A 320 -2.59 15.58 -7.25
C ASN A 320 -2.41 14.06 -7.41
N ARG A 321 -3.48 13.30 -7.67
CA ARG A 321 -3.37 11.84 -7.91
C ARG A 321 -2.56 11.51 -9.17
N LYS A 322 -2.68 12.32 -10.23
CA LYS A 322 -1.84 12.18 -11.44
C LYS A 322 -0.37 12.48 -11.13
N GLU A 323 -0.09 13.56 -10.40
CA GLU A 323 1.27 13.90 -9.96
C GLU A 323 1.88 12.85 -9.04
N THR A 324 1.10 12.28 -8.11
CA THR A 324 1.57 11.19 -7.24
C THR A 324 1.91 9.95 -8.06
N LEU A 325 1.14 9.60 -9.09
CA LEU A 325 1.48 8.49 -9.98
C LEU A 325 2.77 8.77 -10.76
N GLU A 326 2.97 10.01 -11.24
CA GLU A 326 4.22 10.44 -11.86
C GLU A 326 5.40 10.22 -10.90
N GLN A 327 5.26 10.56 -9.62
CA GLN A 327 6.30 10.35 -8.60
C GLN A 327 6.53 8.87 -8.29
N TYR A 328 5.48 8.05 -8.18
CA TYR A 328 5.60 6.61 -8.00
C TYR A 328 6.37 5.96 -9.15
N VAL A 329 6.08 6.36 -10.39
CA VAL A 329 6.83 5.92 -11.56
C VAL A 329 8.31 6.27 -11.43
N ILE A 330 8.65 7.51 -11.06
CA ILE A 330 10.04 7.93 -10.84
C ILE A 330 10.71 7.04 -9.77
N ASN A 331 10.05 6.83 -8.63
CA ASN A 331 10.58 6.01 -7.54
C ASN A 331 10.84 4.56 -7.97
N HIS A 332 9.94 3.96 -8.77
CA HIS A 332 10.15 2.61 -9.30
C HIS A 332 11.34 2.56 -10.26
N LEU A 333 11.51 3.58 -11.10
CA LEU A 333 12.66 3.69 -12.00
C LEU A 333 13.98 3.87 -11.22
N GLU A 334 13.97 4.60 -10.10
CA GLU A 334 15.11 4.70 -9.19
C GLU A 334 15.44 3.36 -8.54
N GLN A 335 14.44 2.64 -7.99
CA GLN A 335 14.61 1.32 -7.38
C GLN A 335 15.18 0.29 -8.37
N MET A 336 14.80 0.40 -9.64
CA MET A 336 15.31 -0.45 -10.73
C MET A 336 16.66 0.02 -11.28
N ASN A 337 17.26 1.07 -10.70
CA ASN A 337 18.51 1.71 -11.13
C ASN A 337 18.47 2.28 -12.56
N VAL A 338 17.30 2.56 -13.12
CA VAL A 338 17.18 3.12 -14.48
C VAL A 338 17.81 4.51 -14.53
N ILE A 339 17.46 5.38 -13.60
CA ILE A 339 17.95 6.77 -13.54
C ILE A 339 19.46 6.80 -13.32
N SER A 340 19.96 6.08 -12.30
CA SER A 340 21.40 6.03 -12.02
C SER A 340 22.20 5.38 -13.16
N MET A 341 21.59 4.47 -13.94
CA MET A 341 22.23 3.90 -15.11
C MET A 341 22.39 4.90 -16.25
N ILE A 342 21.38 5.74 -16.50
CA ILE A 342 21.46 6.81 -17.49
C ILE A 342 22.60 7.78 -17.14
N GLU A 343 22.78 8.12 -15.86
CA GLU A 343 23.89 8.96 -15.40
C GLU A 343 25.25 8.27 -15.54
N LYS A 344 25.35 6.97 -15.25
CA LYS A 344 26.59 6.18 -15.45
C LYS A 344 26.97 6.12 -16.93
N LEU A 345 26.00 5.89 -17.80
CA LEU A 345 26.18 5.95 -19.25
C LEU A 345 26.66 7.33 -19.67
N ASP A 346 26.00 8.40 -19.22
CA ASP A 346 26.39 9.78 -19.53
C ASP A 346 27.86 10.04 -19.21
N LYS A 347 28.33 9.56 -18.05
CA LYS A 347 29.73 9.67 -17.62
C LYS A 347 30.70 8.97 -18.58
N LEU A 348 30.41 7.75 -19.06
CA LEU A 348 31.28 7.08 -20.03
C LEU A 348 31.43 7.91 -21.31
N PHE A 349 30.30 8.36 -21.88
CA PHE A 349 30.33 9.13 -23.12
C PHE A 349 31.04 10.48 -22.93
N ASN A 350 30.85 11.11 -21.78
CA ASN A 350 31.55 12.34 -21.42
C ASN A 350 33.06 12.13 -21.27
N ASP A 351 33.50 11.06 -20.61
CA ASP A 351 34.93 10.77 -20.42
C ASP A 351 35.65 10.56 -21.76
N ILE A 352 34.98 9.96 -22.75
CA ILE A 352 35.52 9.83 -24.11
C ILE A 352 35.56 11.18 -24.83
N ASP A 353 34.49 11.97 -24.73
CA ASP A 353 34.40 13.27 -25.40
C ASP A 353 35.45 14.25 -24.85
N ASP A 354 35.63 14.31 -23.53
CA ASP A 354 36.59 15.17 -22.84
C ASP A 354 38.05 14.85 -23.20
N ASN A 355 38.34 13.61 -23.62
CA ASN A 355 39.69 13.17 -23.97
C ASN A 355 39.90 12.96 -25.48
N LYS A 356 38.86 13.21 -26.30
CA LYS A 356 38.87 12.95 -27.73
C LYS A 356 40.02 13.64 -28.47
N GLU A 357 40.32 14.89 -28.12
CA GLU A 357 41.40 15.66 -28.77
C GLU A 357 42.77 15.06 -28.49
N LYS A 358 42.99 14.49 -27.29
CA LYS A 358 44.25 13.82 -26.94
C LYS A 358 44.45 12.54 -27.75
N TYR A 359 43.38 11.75 -27.88
CA TYR A 359 43.40 10.57 -28.75
C TYR A 359 43.60 10.93 -30.22
N SER A 360 42.97 12.01 -30.71
CA SER A 360 43.20 12.51 -32.07
C SER A 360 44.64 12.97 -32.28
N HIS A 361 45.23 13.69 -31.33
CA HIS A 361 46.63 14.14 -31.40
C HIS A 361 47.60 12.96 -31.55
N VAL A 362 47.45 11.92 -30.72
CA VAL A 362 48.24 10.68 -30.88
C VAL A 362 47.90 9.96 -32.19
N GLY A 363 46.63 9.97 -32.60
CA GLY A 363 46.16 9.40 -33.87
C GLY A 363 46.70 10.11 -35.12
N ASP A 364 47.19 11.34 -35.02
CA ASP A 364 47.78 12.08 -36.13
C ASP A 364 49.32 11.94 -36.19
N TYR A 365 49.93 11.29 -35.19
CA TYR A 365 51.37 11.01 -35.18
C TYR A 365 51.76 10.12 -36.37
N ASN A 366 52.88 10.45 -37.02
CA ASN A 366 53.45 9.65 -38.10
C ASN A 366 54.61 8.78 -37.59
N PRO A 367 54.43 7.46 -37.40
CA PRO A 367 55.46 6.56 -36.86
C PRO A 367 56.75 6.51 -37.68
N LYS A 368 56.71 6.86 -38.97
CA LYS A 368 57.92 6.90 -39.81
C LYS A 368 58.94 7.95 -39.36
N THR A 369 58.49 8.99 -38.65
CA THR A 369 59.39 10.01 -38.09
C THR A 369 60.36 9.41 -37.06
N PHE A 370 59.95 8.34 -36.37
CA PHE A 370 60.82 7.56 -35.50
C PHE A 370 61.82 6.73 -36.32
N SER A 371 61.33 5.91 -37.27
CA SER A 371 62.20 4.93 -37.96
C SER A 371 63.20 5.56 -38.92
N ILE A 372 62.90 6.71 -39.54
CA ILE A 372 63.81 7.41 -40.46
C ILE A 372 65.12 7.85 -39.77
N GLN A 373 65.12 8.00 -38.44
CA GLN A 373 66.34 8.30 -37.66
C GLN A 373 67.35 7.14 -37.70
N PHE A 374 66.88 5.92 -37.94
CA PHE A 374 67.68 4.70 -37.85
C PHE A 374 67.88 4.10 -39.24
N HIS A 375 69.02 4.40 -39.85
CA HIS A 375 69.45 3.77 -41.10
C HIS A 375 70.84 3.15 -40.93
N ASN A 376 70.93 1.84 -41.13
CA ASN A 376 72.23 1.16 -41.17
C ASN A 376 72.91 1.47 -42.50
N THR A 377 74.19 1.83 -42.44
CA THR A 377 75.03 1.99 -43.63
C THR A 377 75.99 0.81 -43.72
N GLY A 378 76.62 0.60 -44.88
CA GLY A 378 77.68 -0.41 -45.01
C GLY A 378 78.92 -0.18 -44.12
N LYS A 379 78.94 0.89 -43.30
CA LYS A 379 80.03 1.24 -42.37
C LYS A 379 79.59 1.35 -40.90
N THR A 380 78.31 1.58 -40.63
CA THR A 380 77.79 1.86 -39.28
C THR A 380 76.44 1.19 -39.05
N MET A 381 76.22 0.70 -37.84
CA MET A 381 74.99 0.01 -37.45
C MET A 381 74.45 0.53 -36.11
N TRP A 382 73.14 0.40 -35.93
CA TRP A 382 72.42 0.70 -34.69
C TRP A 382 72.28 -0.58 -33.86
N VAL A 383 72.74 -0.53 -32.60
CA VAL A 383 72.73 -1.68 -31.70
C VAL A 383 72.16 -1.31 -30.33
N GLU A 384 71.72 -2.33 -29.61
CA GLU A 384 71.30 -2.22 -28.21
C GLU A 384 72.51 -2.29 -27.25
N ALA A 385 72.23 -2.18 -25.94
CA ALA A 385 73.25 -2.21 -24.90
C ALA A 385 74.06 -3.51 -24.89
N ASP A 386 73.49 -4.62 -25.33
CA ASP A 386 74.09 -5.96 -25.40
C ASP A 386 74.64 -6.32 -26.80
N ASP A 387 74.76 -5.33 -27.69
CA ASP A 387 75.26 -5.45 -29.08
C ASP A 387 74.34 -6.19 -30.07
N HIS A 388 73.10 -6.55 -29.70
CA HIS A 388 72.10 -6.99 -30.69
C HIS A 388 71.71 -5.85 -31.63
N LEU A 389 71.37 -6.19 -32.89
CA LEU A 389 70.91 -5.22 -33.88
C LEU A 389 69.58 -4.60 -33.42
N PHE A 390 69.52 -3.28 -33.36
CA PHE A 390 68.31 -2.58 -32.93
C PHE A 390 67.20 -2.71 -33.99
N ASN A 391 66.09 -3.35 -33.61
CA ASN A 391 64.95 -3.61 -34.49
C ASN A 391 63.96 -2.44 -34.50
N TYR A 392 64.35 -1.32 -35.10
CA TYR A 392 63.52 -0.10 -35.16
C TYR A 392 62.19 -0.30 -35.91
N SER A 393 62.11 -1.24 -36.87
CA SER A 393 60.86 -1.52 -37.59
C SER A 393 59.81 -2.22 -36.72
N SER A 394 60.23 -3.00 -35.72
CA SER A 394 59.32 -3.57 -34.73
C SER A 394 58.67 -2.48 -33.86
N VAL A 395 59.44 -1.46 -33.48
CA VAL A 395 58.90 -0.31 -32.70
C VAL A 395 57.97 0.54 -33.57
N GLU A 396 58.33 0.80 -34.84
CA GLU A 396 57.45 1.49 -35.79
C GLU A 396 56.09 0.76 -35.93
N GLY A 397 56.10 -0.57 -36.08
CA GLY A 397 54.88 -1.37 -36.19
C GLY A 397 53.96 -1.21 -34.97
N ARG A 398 54.51 -1.23 -33.75
CA ARG A 398 53.73 -1.02 -32.52
C ARG A 398 53.20 0.41 -32.40
N LEU A 399 53.98 1.41 -32.84
CA LEU A 399 53.53 2.80 -32.90
C LEU A 399 52.36 2.97 -33.88
N VAL A 400 52.36 2.25 -35.01
CA VAL A 400 51.21 2.21 -35.94
C VAL A 400 49.96 1.67 -35.25
N GLU A 401 50.08 0.62 -34.43
CA GLU A 401 48.93 0.08 -33.66
C GLU A 401 48.38 1.08 -32.64
N VAL A 402 49.25 1.82 -31.94
CA VAL A 402 48.86 2.91 -31.03
C VAL A 402 48.13 4.03 -31.78
N VAL A 403 48.67 4.46 -32.91
CA VAL A 403 48.08 5.52 -33.76
C VAL A 403 46.69 5.09 -34.27
N ASN A 404 46.57 3.85 -34.76
CA ASN A 404 45.30 3.33 -35.26
C ASN A 404 44.26 3.19 -34.15
N SER A 405 44.61 2.57 -33.01
CA SER A 405 43.69 2.40 -31.89
C SER A 405 43.27 3.73 -31.25
N SER A 406 44.17 4.72 -31.17
CA SER A 406 43.83 6.07 -30.67
C SER A 406 42.81 6.75 -31.60
N ASN A 407 42.98 6.59 -32.92
CA ASN A 407 42.00 7.05 -33.90
C ASN A 407 40.63 6.38 -33.75
N GLU A 408 40.58 5.08 -33.45
CA GLU A 408 39.32 4.36 -33.24
C GLU A 408 38.58 4.86 -31.99
N VAL A 409 39.30 5.11 -30.89
CA VAL A 409 38.71 5.73 -29.68
C VAL A 409 38.20 7.14 -30.00
N ALA A 410 38.99 8.00 -30.65
CA ALA A 410 38.57 9.36 -31.00
C ALA A 410 37.33 9.42 -31.93
N LYS A 411 37.14 8.39 -32.77
CA LYS A 411 36.01 8.27 -33.69
C LYS A 411 34.83 7.50 -33.12
N SER A 412 34.96 6.89 -31.94
CA SER A 412 33.93 6.06 -31.31
C SER A 412 32.61 6.81 -31.02
N LEU A 413 32.68 8.14 -30.92
CA LEU A 413 31.51 9.02 -30.77
C LEU A 413 30.85 9.45 -32.10
N ARG A 414 31.37 9.03 -33.27
CA ARG A 414 30.78 9.42 -34.56
C ARG A 414 29.41 8.75 -34.79
N ARG A 415 28.44 9.58 -35.20
CA ARG A 415 26.98 9.33 -35.18
C ARG A 415 26.50 8.10 -35.95
N ALA A 416 25.84 7.19 -35.22
CA ALA A 416 24.56 6.64 -35.66
C ALA A 416 23.46 7.37 -34.87
N SER A 417 22.58 8.07 -35.58
CA SER A 417 21.51 8.87 -35.00
C SER A 417 20.61 7.97 -34.14
N ILE A 418 20.34 8.37 -32.90
CA ILE A 418 19.13 7.92 -32.17
C ILE A 418 18.11 9.03 -32.41
N VAL A 419 17.76 9.25 -33.67
CA VAL A 419 16.70 10.20 -34.04
C VAL A 419 15.38 9.47 -33.86
N ASP A 420 14.63 9.87 -32.83
CA ASP A 420 13.17 10.11 -32.88
C ASP A 420 12.50 10.36 -31.50
N VAL A 421 13.23 10.50 -30.39
CA VAL A 421 12.57 10.53 -29.06
C VAL A 421 12.34 11.92 -28.45
N ILE A 422 12.90 13.01 -28.99
CA ILE A 422 12.71 14.33 -28.38
C ILE A 422 11.46 15.01 -28.96
N LYS A 423 10.29 14.69 -28.41
CA LYS A 423 9.08 15.52 -28.57
C LYS A 423 8.99 16.52 -27.41
N SER A 424 8.55 17.74 -27.72
CA SER A 424 8.22 18.78 -26.74
C SER A 424 6.92 18.41 -26.01
N HIS A 425 6.94 18.45 -24.67
CA HIS A 425 5.80 18.11 -23.82
C HIS A 425 5.03 19.37 -23.43
N ALA A 426 3.69 19.32 -23.46
CA ALA A 426 2.83 20.45 -23.14
C ALA A 426 2.85 20.86 -21.65
N ASN A 427 3.20 19.93 -20.74
CA ASN A 427 3.10 20.10 -19.27
C ASN A 427 4.44 20.03 -18.52
N GLY A 428 5.56 20.34 -19.18
CA GLY A 428 6.91 20.25 -18.58
C GLY A 428 7.39 18.82 -18.30
N PRO A 429 8.70 18.61 -18.04
CA PRO A 429 9.27 17.29 -17.81
C PRO A 429 8.83 16.68 -16.46
N MET A 430 8.80 15.36 -16.37
CA MET A 430 8.67 14.63 -15.10
C MET A 430 9.97 14.69 -14.29
N ILE A 431 11.11 14.62 -14.97
CA ILE A 431 12.43 14.63 -14.36
C ILE A 431 13.39 15.47 -15.20
N SER A 432 14.32 16.15 -14.52
CA SER A 432 15.47 16.78 -15.16
C SER A 432 16.76 16.16 -14.61
N LEU A 433 17.53 15.53 -15.49
CA LEU A 433 18.81 14.92 -15.16
C LEU A 433 19.95 15.87 -15.58
N ASN A 434 21.02 15.91 -14.79
CA ASN A 434 22.22 16.68 -15.13
C ASN A 434 23.10 15.92 -16.13
N VAL A 435 22.59 15.68 -17.34
CA VAL A 435 23.23 14.87 -18.39
C VAL A 435 23.71 15.72 -19.57
N ARG A 436 24.90 15.44 -20.09
CA ARG A 436 25.52 16.20 -21.18
C ARG A 436 25.53 15.46 -22.51
N SER A 437 25.75 14.15 -22.49
CA SER A 437 25.88 13.33 -23.68
C SER A 437 24.55 13.16 -24.42
N GLU A 438 24.61 12.92 -25.74
CA GLU A 438 23.43 12.61 -26.54
C GLU A 438 22.70 11.36 -26.00
N MET A 439 23.43 10.39 -25.44
CA MET A 439 22.86 9.15 -24.88
C MET A 439 22.14 9.40 -23.55
N GLY A 440 22.72 10.23 -22.67
CA GLY A 440 22.11 10.63 -21.41
C GLY A 440 20.81 11.40 -21.64
N ARG A 441 20.83 12.39 -22.55
CA ARG A 441 19.63 13.16 -22.95
C ARG A 441 18.56 12.29 -23.59
N ALA A 442 18.95 11.28 -24.38
CA ALA A 442 18.00 10.33 -24.93
C ALA A 442 17.31 9.50 -23.83
N GLY A 443 18.05 9.06 -22.81
CA GLY A 443 17.50 8.35 -21.65
C GLY A 443 16.52 9.21 -20.86
N GLU A 444 16.90 10.46 -20.55
CA GLU A 444 16.02 11.45 -19.90
C GLU A 444 14.74 11.69 -20.73
N GLY A 445 14.88 11.83 -22.05
CA GLY A 445 13.76 12.03 -22.97
C GLY A 445 12.78 10.85 -22.98
N ILE A 446 13.27 9.61 -22.87
CA ILE A 446 12.42 8.41 -22.79
C ILE A 446 11.59 8.43 -21.51
N ILE A 447 12.20 8.71 -20.36
CA ILE A 447 11.48 8.79 -19.08
C ILE A 447 10.38 9.85 -19.18
N ASN A 448 10.73 11.04 -19.66
CA ASN A 448 9.77 12.14 -19.81
C ASN A 448 8.65 11.83 -20.82
N SER A 449 8.91 10.95 -21.80
CA SER A 449 7.90 10.54 -22.78
C SER A 449 6.72 9.75 -22.20
N PHE A 450 6.83 9.24 -20.97
CA PHE A 450 5.75 8.49 -20.33
C PHE A 450 4.70 9.38 -19.68
N LYS A 451 4.96 10.69 -19.53
CA LYS A 451 4.10 11.61 -18.77
C LYS A 451 2.64 11.57 -19.21
N ASP A 452 2.40 11.75 -20.51
CA ASP A 452 1.02 11.80 -21.02
C ASP A 452 0.30 10.46 -20.82
N ARG A 453 1.00 9.33 -21.03
CA ARG A 453 0.44 7.98 -20.83
C ARG A 453 0.11 7.70 -19.37
N ILE A 454 0.96 8.15 -18.44
CA ILE A 454 0.71 8.07 -16.99
C ILE A 454 -0.57 8.82 -16.64
N ARG A 455 -0.72 10.04 -17.16
CA ARG A 455 -1.89 10.89 -16.87
C ARG A 455 -3.18 10.35 -17.50
N GLU A 456 -3.07 9.68 -18.66
CA GLU A 456 -4.18 8.98 -19.32
C GLU A 456 -4.64 7.72 -18.56
N SER A 457 -3.85 7.20 -17.61
CA SER A 457 -4.21 5.99 -16.85
C SER A 457 -5.46 6.18 -15.98
N PHE A 458 -5.82 7.42 -15.64
CA PHE A 458 -7.05 7.74 -14.91
C PHE A 458 -8.28 7.93 -15.82
N LYS A 459 -8.10 8.01 -17.15
CA LYS A 459 -9.18 8.28 -18.09
C LYS A 459 -10.07 7.05 -18.28
N GLY A 460 -11.38 7.24 -18.28
CA GLY A 460 -12.35 6.15 -18.47
C GLY A 460 -12.20 5.42 -19.81
N GLU A 461 -12.64 4.17 -19.84
CA GLU A 461 -12.67 3.33 -21.04
C GLU A 461 -14.10 3.02 -21.51
N ASN A 462 -14.24 2.56 -22.76
CA ASN A 462 -15.52 2.14 -23.35
C ASN A 462 -16.60 3.23 -23.20
N ASN A 463 -17.74 2.89 -22.59
CA ASN A 463 -18.85 3.81 -22.37
C ASN A 463 -18.50 4.98 -21.41
N ARG A 464 -17.39 4.86 -20.67
CA ARG A 464 -16.83 5.88 -19.77
C ARG A 464 -15.72 6.71 -20.42
N SER A 465 -15.44 6.51 -21.71
CA SER A 465 -14.35 7.23 -22.42
C SER A 465 -14.52 8.76 -22.46
N GLY A 466 -15.74 9.26 -22.23
CA GLY A 466 -16.03 10.68 -22.04
C GLY A 466 -15.64 11.24 -20.68
N PHE A 467 -15.31 10.39 -19.70
CA PHE A 467 -14.89 10.79 -18.36
C PHE A 467 -13.39 11.01 -18.28
N ASP A 468 -13.02 12.21 -17.83
CA ASP A 468 -11.62 12.58 -17.62
C ASP A 468 -11.02 11.88 -16.39
N ASP A 469 -11.87 11.60 -15.39
CA ASP A 469 -11.59 10.62 -14.34
C ASP A 469 -12.63 9.50 -14.42
N GLY A 470 -12.22 8.37 -15.01
CA GLY A 470 -13.11 7.25 -15.25
C GLY A 470 -13.82 6.74 -14.01
N ILE A 471 -13.18 6.87 -12.84
CA ILE A 471 -13.63 6.31 -11.56
C ILE A 471 -14.54 7.27 -10.83
N VAL A 472 -14.00 8.44 -10.49
CA VAL A 472 -14.72 9.42 -9.68
C VAL A 472 -15.98 9.90 -10.39
N ASP A 473 -15.92 10.10 -11.71
CA ASP A 473 -17.08 10.59 -12.47
C ASP A 473 -18.18 9.53 -12.62
N ALA A 474 -17.84 8.24 -12.74
CA ALA A 474 -18.84 7.18 -12.75
C ALA A 474 -19.52 7.02 -11.38
N LEU A 475 -18.75 7.11 -10.30
CA LEU A 475 -19.28 6.96 -8.94
C LEU A 475 -20.26 8.07 -8.56
N LYS A 476 -20.09 9.28 -9.11
CA LYS A 476 -21.08 10.36 -8.93
C LYS A 476 -22.46 9.91 -9.39
N GLU A 477 -22.56 9.21 -10.52
CA GLU A 477 -23.84 8.72 -11.04
C GLU A 477 -24.41 7.57 -10.21
N VAL A 478 -23.57 6.63 -9.78
CA VAL A 478 -23.99 5.49 -8.93
C VAL A 478 -24.54 6.00 -7.60
N ILE A 479 -23.78 6.84 -6.89
CA ILE A 479 -24.18 7.41 -5.59
C ILE A 479 -25.48 8.21 -5.72
N ARG A 480 -25.64 9.00 -6.79
CA ARG A 480 -26.85 9.78 -7.06
C ARG A 480 -28.09 8.88 -7.13
N VAL A 481 -27.99 7.75 -7.83
CA VAL A 481 -29.10 6.81 -8.01
C VAL A 481 -29.43 6.08 -6.71
N GLU A 482 -28.43 5.57 -6.00
CA GLU A 482 -28.65 4.90 -4.72
C GLU A 482 -29.37 5.79 -3.72
N LYS A 483 -28.94 7.05 -3.60
CA LYS A 483 -29.59 8.05 -2.75
C LYS A 483 -31.06 8.24 -3.11
N GLN A 484 -31.37 8.39 -4.40
CA GLN A 484 -32.75 8.56 -4.87
C GLN A 484 -33.63 7.34 -4.50
N ASN A 485 -33.07 6.15 -4.57
CA ASN A 485 -33.80 4.92 -4.26
C ASN A 485 -33.98 4.70 -2.76
N VAL A 486 -32.94 4.90 -1.96
CA VAL A 486 -33.05 4.84 -0.49
C VAL A 486 -34.05 5.88 0.01
N GLN A 487 -34.06 7.09 -0.55
CA GLN A 487 -35.06 8.11 -0.23
C GLN A 487 -36.48 7.66 -0.59
N THR A 488 -36.65 6.95 -1.70
CA THR A 488 -37.95 6.39 -2.09
C THR A 488 -38.43 5.34 -1.08
N LEU A 489 -37.53 4.45 -0.61
CA LEU A 489 -37.83 3.47 0.44
C LEU A 489 -38.24 4.16 1.75
N ILE A 490 -37.53 5.21 2.18
CA ILE A 490 -37.90 6.01 3.36
C ILE A 490 -39.34 6.51 3.25
N ASN A 491 -39.70 7.10 2.11
CA ASN A 491 -41.04 7.62 1.86
C ASN A 491 -42.11 6.51 1.94
N CYS A 492 -41.82 5.32 1.41
CA CYS A 492 -42.71 4.15 1.49
C CYS A 492 -42.95 3.69 2.95
N PHE A 493 -41.89 3.55 3.74
CA PHE A 493 -42.00 3.15 5.14
C PHE A 493 -42.71 4.21 6.01
N GLN A 494 -42.47 5.49 5.75
CA GLN A 494 -43.19 6.59 6.41
C GLN A 494 -44.70 6.54 6.12
N TYR A 495 -45.09 6.25 4.87
CA TYR A 495 -46.47 6.06 4.49
C TYR A 495 -47.10 4.85 5.21
N MET A 496 -46.41 3.70 5.22
CA MET A 496 -46.87 2.50 5.94
C MET A 496 -47.06 2.77 7.43
N ASN A 497 -46.10 3.44 8.07
CA ASN A 497 -46.19 3.79 9.49
C ASN A 497 -47.37 4.71 9.77
N SER A 498 -47.63 5.70 8.91
CA SER A 498 -48.78 6.60 9.04
C SER A 498 -50.10 5.84 8.97
N ALA A 499 -50.23 4.88 8.05
CA ALA A 499 -51.42 4.03 7.93
C ALA A 499 -51.62 3.13 9.16
N VAL A 500 -50.54 2.55 9.70
CA VAL A 500 -50.57 1.73 10.92
C VAL A 500 -50.98 2.58 12.12
N GLN A 501 -50.45 3.80 12.27
CA GLN A 501 -50.82 4.71 13.35
C GLN A 501 -52.28 5.13 13.30
N ILE A 502 -52.82 5.45 12.12
CA ILE A 502 -54.24 5.76 11.95
C ILE A 502 -55.10 4.56 12.32
N THR A 503 -54.68 3.36 11.93
CA THR A 503 -55.39 2.12 12.27
C THR A 503 -55.34 1.87 13.78
N ALA A 504 -54.18 2.05 14.42
CA ALA A 504 -54.01 1.92 15.87
C ALA A 504 -54.86 2.94 16.62
N TYR A 505 -54.87 4.19 16.17
CA TYR A 505 -55.70 5.27 16.71
C TYR A 505 -57.18 4.93 16.56
N SER A 506 -57.58 4.42 15.39
CA SER A 506 -58.93 3.94 15.14
C SER A 506 -59.25 2.83 16.13
N PHE A 507 -58.45 1.79 16.31
CA PHE A 507 -58.69 0.73 17.32
C PHE A 507 -58.73 1.25 18.78
N ASN A 508 -57.94 2.27 19.13
CA ASN A 508 -57.90 2.84 20.47
C ASN A 508 -59.10 3.75 20.78
N GLU A 509 -59.56 4.52 19.78
CA GLU A 509 -60.70 5.42 19.91
C GLU A 509 -62.03 4.74 19.59
N SER A 510 -62.06 3.72 18.72
CA SER A 510 -63.30 3.11 18.19
C SER A 510 -63.99 2.09 19.11
N ASP A 511 -63.58 1.92 20.36
CA ASP A 511 -64.49 1.33 21.36
C ASP A 511 -65.36 2.42 22.02
N THR A 512 -64.80 3.62 22.23
CA THR A 512 -65.51 4.74 22.89
C THR A 512 -66.20 5.66 21.89
N ASP A 513 -65.54 6.05 20.80
CA ASP A 513 -66.02 6.98 19.77
C ASP A 513 -66.96 6.29 18.76
N LEU A 514 -66.75 5.01 18.41
CA LEU A 514 -67.70 4.26 17.57
C LEU A 514 -68.98 3.93 18.36
N GLY A 515 -68.86 3.61 19.65
CA GLY A 515 -70.00 3.47 20.56
C GLY A 515 -70.82 4.77 20.69
N ASN A 516 -70.15 5.92 20.65
CA ASN A 516 -70.80 7.24 20.68
C ASN A 516 -71.36 7.66 19.31
N LYS A 517 -70.63 7.44 18.19
CA LYS A 517 -71.06 7.82 16.83
C LYS A 517 -72.11 6.90 16.24
N LEU A 518 -72.16 5.62 16.60
CA LEU A 518 -73.28 4.71 16.28
C LEU A 518 -74.56 5.07 17.03
N LYS A 519 -74.44 5.77 18.17
CA LYS A 519 -75.57 6.37 18.88
C LYS A 519 -76.17 7.57 18.11
N GLU A 520 -75.42 8.18 17.18
CA GLU A 520 -75.74 9.46 16.54
C GLU A 520 -75.80 9.43 14.99
N ASN A 521 -75.63 8.26 14.35
CA ASN A 521 -75.79 8.04 12.89
C ASN A 521 -74.94 8.97 11.98
N GLN A 522 -73.65 9.15 12.24
CA GLN A 522 -72.76 9.94 11.36
C GLN A 522 -71.71 9.09 10.59
N GLN A 523 -71.40 9.50 9.35
CA GLN A 523 -70.44 8.87 8.44
C GLN A 523 -69.04 9.49 8.55
N VAL A 524 -67.98 8.68 8.46
CA VAL A 524 -66.57 9.12 8.49
C VAL A 524 -65.88 8.73 7.17
N VAL A 525 -65.23 9.70 6.49
CA VAL A 525 -64.50 9.49 5.22
C VAL A 525 -63.12 10.16 5.29
N GLY A 526 -62.07 9.47 4.83
CA GLY A 526 -60.71 10.02 4.66
C GLY A 526 -60.23 9.93 3.21
N ASN A 527 -59.73 11.05 2.66
CA ASN A 527 -59.20 11.18 1.31
C ASN A 527 -57.67 11.34 1.35
N TYR A 528 -56.88 10.47 0.70
CA TYR A 528 -55.46 10.74 0.41
C TYR A 528 -54.97 10.04 -0.88
N GLN A 529 -54.10 10.73 -1.64
CA GLN A 529 -53.50 10.28 -2.90
C GLN A 529 -52.18 9.52 -2.67
N VAL A 530 -51.90 8.57 -3.57
CA VAL A 530 -50.90 7.51 -3.43
C VAL A 530 -49.79 7.65 -4.49
N PRO A 531 -48.50 7.55 -4.14
CA PRO A 531 -47.41 7.49 -5.12
C PRO A 531 -47.30 6.12 -5.82
N THR A 532 -46.85 6.12 -7.07
CA THR A 532 -46.65 4.92 -7.91
C THR A 532 -45.17 4.53 -7.93
N VAL A 533 -44.85 3.23 -7.78
CA VAL A 533 -43.47 2.69 -7.83
C VAL A 533 -43.43 1.53 -8.83
N THR A 534 -42.30 1.35 -9.52
CA THR A 534 -42.16 0.51 -10.74
C THR A 534 -41.84 -0.96 -10.46
N SER A 535 -42.25 -1.83 -11.39
CA SER A 535 -42.46 -3.27 -11.16
C SER A 535 -41.34 -4.25 -11.60
N ASP A 536 -40.29 -3.83 -12.33
CA ASP A 536 -39.19 -4.73 -12.71
C ASP A 536 -37.82 -4.02 -12.89
N TYR A 537 -36.73 -4.77 -12.67
CA TYR A 537 -35.34 -4.30 -12.63
C TYR A 537 -34.86 -3.63 -13.93
N ASN A 538 -35.22 -4.18 -15.10
CA ASN A 538 -34.79 -3.62 -16.38
C ASN A 538 -35.53 -2.32 -16.73
N THR A 539 -36.80 -2.22 -16.32
CA THR A 539 -37.55 -0.96 -16.40
C THR A 539 -37.01 0.08 -15.41
N PHE A 540 -36.59 -0.36 -14.22
CA PHE A 540 -35.95 0.48 -13.20
C PHE A 540 -34.63 1.10 -13.69
N LEU A 541 -33.74 0.33 -14.32
CA LEU A 541 -32.48 0.84 -14.88
C LEU A 541 -32.72 1.88 -16.00
N LYS A 542 -33.65 1.60 -16.92
CA LYS A 542 -33.99 2.52 -18.02
C LYS A 542 -34.61 3.84 -17.57
N GLN A 543 -35.38 3.85 -16.49
CA GLN A 543 -36.05 5.05 -15.99
C GLN A 543 -35.15 5.94 -15.12
N THR A 544 -34.15 5.35 -14.48
CA THR A 544 -33.19 6.05 -13.61
C THR A 544 -31.99 6.62 -14.39
N ASN A 545 -31.88 6.27 -15.68
CA ASN A 545 -30.75 6.63 -16.54
C ASN A 545 -29.40 6.19 -15.95
N VAL A 546 -29.42 5.10 -15.16
CA VAL A 546 -28.22 4.40 -14.68
C VAL A 546 -27.49 3.86 -15.91
N PHE A 547 -26.16 3.94 -15.89
CA PHE A 547 -25.29 3.43 -16.96
C PHE A 547 -25.71 2.03 -17.41
N ASP A 548 -25.62 1.76 -18.72
CA ASP A 548 -25.82 0.42 -19.30
C ASP A 548 -24.78 -0.61 -18.78
N ASP A 549 -23.74 -0.15 -18.07
CA ASP A 549 -22.70 -0.97 -17.45
C ASP A 549 -23.01 -1.20 -15.97
N ILE A 550 -23.81 -2.23 -15.71
CA ILE A 550 -24.23 -2.70 -14.37
C ILE A 550 -23.02 -3.14 -13.49
N GLU A 551 -21.84 -3.41 -14.07
CA GLU A 551 -20.62 -3.88 -13.40
C GLU A 551 -19.53 -2.79 -13.21
N VAL A 552 -19.85 -1.68 -12.55
CA VAL A 552 -18.98 -0.49 -12.48
C VAL A 552 -17.59 -0.76 -11.86
N VAL A 553 -17.49 -1.44 -10.72
CA VAL A 553 -16.20 -1.76 -10.05
C VAL A 553 -15.42 -2.87 -10.74
N LYS A 554 -16.08 -3.93 -11.25
CA LYS A 554 -15.37 -4.94 -12.07
C LYS A 554 -14.82 -4.33 -13.36
N ALA A 555 -15.55 -3.38 -13.95
CA ALA A 555 -15.05 -2.59 -15.07
C ALA A 555 -13.90 -1.67 -14.66
N PHE A 556 -13.76 -1.29 -13.39
CA PHE A 556 -12.57 -0.59 -12.88
C PHE A 556 -11.38 -1.51 -12.66
N ASP A 557 -11.57 -2.70 -12.09
CA ASP A 557 -10.48 -3.68 -11.93
C ASP A 557 -9.87 -4.03 -13.29
N LYS A 558 -10.73 -4.30 -14.27
CA LYS A 558 -10.32 -4.56 -15.64
C LYS A 558 -9.60 -3.36 -16.28
N GLN A 559 -10.04 -2.14 -15.98
CA GLN A 559 -9.40 -0.92 -16.48
C GLN A 559 -8.03 -0.72 -15.82
N VAL A 560 -7.88 -0.98 -14.52
CA VAL A 560 -6.58 -0.94 -13.82
C VAL A 560 -5.60 -1.92 -14.45
N ASP A 561 -6.04 -3.16 -14.69
CA ASP A 561 -5.22 -4.17 -15.37
C ASP A 561 -4.82 -3.72 -16.77
N THR A 562 -5.80 -3.26 -17.56
CA THR A 562 -5.56 -2.81 -18.95
C THR A 562 -4.60 -1.64 -19.00
N ARG A 563 -4.81 -0.60 -18.18
CA ARG A 563 -3.93 0.59 -18.09
C ARG A 563 -2.54 0.24 -17.60
N THR A 564 -2.44 -0.68 -16.65
CA THR A 564 -1.15 -1.19 -16.16
C THR A 564 -0.39 -1.89 -17.28
N GLU A 565 -1.02 -2.82 -18.01
CA GLU A 565 -0.40 -3.55 -19.12
C GLU A 565 0.05 -2.59 -20.23
N GLU A 566 -0.80 -1.64 -20.57
CA GLU A 566 -0.53 -0.58 -21.55
C GLU A 566 0.68 0.28 -21.17
N LEU A 567 0.68 0.86 -19.97
CA LEU A 567 1.75 1.73 -19.49
C LEU A 567 3.05 0.95 -19.29
N SER A 568 3.00 -0.18 -18.58
CA SER A 568 4.17 -1.01 -18.31
C SER A 568 4.77 -1.58 -19.60
N GLY A 569 3.94 -2.01 -20.54
CA GLY A 569 4.37 -2.51 -21.84
C GLY A 569 5.11 -1.46 -22.66
N GLU A 570 4.59 -0.23 -22.69
CA GLU A 570 5.26 0.90 -23.36
C GLU A 570 6.61 1.22 -22.69
N MET A 571 6.64 1.27 -21.36
CA MET A 571 7.84 1.56 -20.59
C MET A 571 8.93 0.50 -20.77
N ILE A 572 8.58 -0.77 -20.60
CA ILE A 572 9.50 -1.91 -20.76
C ILE A 572 10.06 -1.92 -22.18
N ASN A 573 9.22 -1.69 -23.19
CA ASN A 573 9.65 -1.69 -24.59
C ASN A 573 10.62 -0.53 -24.87
N LYS A 574 10.24 0.72 -24.56
CA LYS A 574 11.09 1.89 -24.84
C LYS A 574 12.40 1.87 -24.05
N LEU A 575 12.36 1.58 -22.74
CA LEU A 575 13.56 1.49 -21.90
C LEU A 575 14.43 0.29 -22.30
N GLY A 576 13.82 -0.86 -22.58
CA GLY A 576 14.55 -2.05 -23.03
C GLY A 576 15.29 -1.82 -24.35
N ASN A 577 14.62 -1.22 -25.34
CA ASN A 577 15.26 -0.87 -26.62
C ASN A 577 16.41 0.12 -26.43
N TYR A 578 16.21 1.13 -25.58
CA TYR A 578 17.25 2.09 -25.25
C TYR A 578 18.46 1.42 -24.61
N PHE A 579 18.27 0.68 -23.52
CA PHE A 579 19.36 0.04 -22.79
C PHE A 579 20.11 -0.99 -23.64
N ASN A 580 19.41 -1.76 -24.48
CA ASN A 580 20.06 -2.68 -25.43
C ASN A 580 20.93 -1.93 -26.45
N SER A 581 20.42 -0.83 -27.00
CA SER A 581 21.14 0.00 -27.98
C SER A 581 22.39 0.63 -27.37
N VAL A 582 22.26 1.26 -26.20
CA VAL A 582 23.39 1.92 -25.53
C VAL A 582 24.38 0.92 -24.93
N ALA A 583 23.95 -0.27 -24.49
CA ALA A 583 24.85 -1.34 -24.03
C ALA A 583 25.80 -1.79 -25.16
N SER A 584 25.26 -1.99 -26.37
CA SER A 584 26.06 -2.35 -27.54
C SER A 584 27.13 -1.29 -27.85
N ARG A 585 26.74 0.00 -27.79
CA ARG A 585 27.68 1.12 -28.00
C ARG A 585 28.72 1.24 -26.89
N ALA A 586 28.30 1.13 -25.63
CA ALA A 586 29.20 1.17 -24.49
C ALA A 586 30.24 0.04 -24.56
N LYS A 587 29.82 -1.17 -24.97
CA LYS A 587 30.72 -2.31 -25.18
C LYS A 587 31.75 -2.04 -26.27
N ASP A 588 31.32 -1.50 -27.42
CA ASP A 588 32.24 -1.14 -28.51
C ASP A 588 33.28 -0.09 -28.07
N ILE A 589 32.83 0.95 -27.36
CA ILE A 589 33.72 1.98 -26.79
C ILE A 589 34.73 1.37 -25.81
N LEU A 590 34.26 0.58 -24.84
CA LEU A 590 35.13 -0.02 -23.83
C LEU A 590 36.15 -0.97 -24.47
N ASN A 591 35.76 -1.76 -25.47
CA ASN A 591 36.70 -2.61 -26.21
C ASN A 591 37.80 -1.79 -26.89
N LYS A 592 37.45 -0.70 -27.58
CA LYS A 592 38.42 0.19 -28.24
C LYS A 592 39.39 0.83 -27.24
N VAL A 593 38.88 1.22 -26.08
CA VAL A 593 39.70 1.76 -24.97
C VAL A 593 40.65 0.70 -24.43
N THR A 594 40.16 -0.52 -24.16
CA THR A 594 41.01 -1.64 -23.70
C THR A 594 42.08 -2.00 -24.74
N GLU A 595 41.74 -2.02 -26.04
CA GLU A 595 42.71 -2.24 -27.11
C GLU A 595 43.77 -1.14 -27.16
N ASN A 596 43.37 0.13 -27.07
CA ASN A 596 44.33 1.24 -27.04
C ASN A 596 45.29 1.13 -25.85
N LYS A 597 44.77 0.85 -24.64
CA LYS A 597 45.59 0.61 -23.45
C LYS A 597 46.64 -0.47 -23.71
N TYR A 598 46.20 -1.62 -24.25
CA TYR A 598 47.08 -2.73 -24.55
C TYR A 598 48.19 -2.35 -25.55
N TYR A 599 47.87 -1.65 -26.63
CA TYR A 599 48.87 -1.22 -27.61
C TYR A 599 49.86 -0.19 -27.05
N VAL A 600 49.37 0.73 -26.22
CA VAL A 600 50.23 1.72 -25.53
C VAL A 600 51.19 1.01 -24.57
N GLU A 601 50.69 0.11 -23.72
CA GLU A 601 51.53 -0.68 -22.81
C GLU A 601 52.62 -1.46 -23.57
N ASN A 602 52.26 -2.04 -24.72
CA ASN A 602 53.18 -2.74 -25.62
C ASN A 602 54.29 -1.87 -26.22
N VAL A 603 54.03 -0.59 -26.48
CA VAL A 603 55.02 0.38 -26.97
C VAL A 603 55.87 0.90 -25.81
N VAL A 604 55.24 1.24 -24.69
CA VAL A 604 55.89 1.78 -23.50
C VAL A 604 56.86 0.77 -22.87
N GLU A 605 56.60 -0.53 -22.97
CA GLU A 605 57.55 -1.57 -22.55
C GLU A 605 58.92 -1.45 -23.26
N LYS A 606 58.95 -0.90 -24.48
CA LYS A 606 60.20 -0.73 -25.26
C LYS A 606 60.95 0.55 -24.94
N TYR A 607 60.33 1.48 -24.23
CA TYR A 607 60.90 2.81 -23.94
C TYR A 607 62.27 2.78 -23.24
N PRO A 608 62.54 1.88 -22.28
CA PRO A 608 63.83 1.81 -21.60
C PRO A 608 64.99 1.30 -22.47
N ILE A 609 64.72 0.74 -23.66
CA ILE A 609 65.76 0.18 -24.54
C ILE A 609 66.71 1.31 -24.95
N GLN A 610 68.00 1.13 -24.65
CA GLN A 610 69.06 2.08 -24.98
C GLN A 610 69.67 1.77 -26.35
N ILE A 611 69.77 2.80 -27.17
CA ILE A 611 70.22 2.73 -28.56
C ILE A 611 71.63 3.33 -28.65
N TYR A 612 72.50 2.62 -29.35
CA TYR A 612 73.89 3.00 -29.57
C TYR A 612 74.23 2.98 -31.07
N HIS A 613 75.13 3.87 -31.47
CA HIS A 613 75.73 3.88 -32.81
C HIS A 613 77.10 3.18 -32.76
N LYS A 614 77.33 2.22 -33.67
CA LYS A 614 78.54 1.39 -33.70
C LYS A 614 79.13 1.31 -35.12
N THR A 615 80.44 1.49 -35.23
CA THR A 615 81.17 1.25 -36.48
C THR A 615 81.40 -0.26 -36.66
N ILE A 616 81.11 -0.77 -37.87
CA ILE A 616 81.26 -2.21 -38.17
C ILE A 616 82.73 -2.61 -38.00
N GLY A 617 82.98 -3.62 -37.15
CA GLY A 617 84.32 -4.11 -36.81
C GLY A 617 85.00 -3.43 -35.61
N SER A 618 84.41 -2.36 -35.06
CA SER A 618 84.90 -1.73 -33.81
C SER A 618 84.28 -2.38 -32.57
N LYS A 619 85.02 -2.36 -31.45
CA LYS A 619 84.48 -2.69 -30.12
C LYS A 619 83.79 -1.50 -29.46
N ASP A 620 84.11 -0.28 -29.90
CA ASP A 620 83.57 0.95 -29.33
C ASP A 620 82.19 1.27 -29.91
N LYS A 621 81.28 1.74 -29.06
CA LYS A 621 79.96 2.24 -29.44
C LYS A 621 79.65 3.53 -28.68
N THR A 622 78.87 4.41 -29.32
CA THR A 622 78.48 5.70 -28.75
C THR A 622 77.00 5.69 -28.39
N TYR A 623 76.66 6.09 -27.17
CA TYR A 623 75.26 6.22 -26.74
C TYR A 623 74.55 7.28 -27.56
N TYR A 624 73.37 6.96 -28.10
CA TYR A 624 72.55 7.87 -28.89
C TYR A 624 71.35 8.38 -28.10
N GLY A 625 70.61 7.48 -27.45
CA GLY A 625 69.39 7.78 -26.73
C GLY A 625 68.66 6.52 -26.30
N SER A 626 67.50 6.65 -25.69
CA SER A 626 66.55 5.53 -25.52
C SER A 626 65.47 5.55 -26.62
N VAL A 627 64.73 4.46 -26.78
CA VAL A 627 63.54 4.43 -27.64
C VAL A 627 62.58 5.57 -27.29
N GLU A 628 62.34 5.81 -26.00
CA GLU A 628 61.49 6.91 -25.53
C GLU A 628 61.96 8.27 -26.03
N SER A 629 63.25 8.58 -25.87
CA SER A 629 63.80 9.89 -26.26
C SER A 629 63.76 10.15 -27.77
N CYS A 630 63.63 9.09 -28.57
CA CYS A 630 63.61 9.17 -30.03
C CYS A 630 62.18 9.30 -30.60
N ILE A 631 61.15 9.17 -29.77
CA ILE A 631 59.73 9.33 -30.17
C ILE A 631 59.26 10.71 -29.72
N SER A 632 58.94 11.59 -30.67
CA SER A 632 58.54 12.97 -30.37
C SER A 632 57.26 13.08 -29.54
N GLU A 633 56.37 12.09 -29.64
CA GLU A 633 55.08 12.03 -28.96
C GLU A 633 55.05 11.07 -27.76
N ALA A 634 56.21 10.67 -27.22
CA ALA A 634 56.27 9.65 -26.16
C ALA A 634 55.45 10.00 -24.91
N ALA A 635 55.44 11.28 -24.51
CA ALA A 635 54.66 11.75 -23.38
C ALA A 635 53.14 11.67 -23.66
N SER A 636 52.71 12.12 -24.82
CA SER A 636 51.32 12.05 -25.29
C SER A 636 50.82 10.61 -25.37
N ILE A 637 51.67 9.68 -25.85
CA ILE A 637 51.36 8.24 -25.91
C ILE A 637 51.16 7.67 -24.51
N LYS A 638 52.04 7.98 -23.54
CA LYS A 638 51.86 7.56 -22.14
C LYS A 638 50.57 8.12 -21.56
N GLU A 639 50.26 9.39 -21.83
CA GLU A 639 49.06 10.06 -21.32
C GLU A 639 47.78 9.35 -21.78
N VAL A 640 47.65 9.04 -23.08
CA VAL A 640 46.45 8.34 -23.59
C VAL A 640 46.33 6.90 -23.05
N GLY A 641 47.45 6.24 -22.74
CA GLY A 641 47.46 4.94 -22.06
C GLY A 641 46.90 5.01 -20.64
N GLU A 642 47.34 5.99 -19.85
CA GLU A 642 46.83 6.20 -18.49
C GLU A 642 45.35 6.64 -18.49
N ILE A 643 44.94 7.47 -19.45
CA ILE A 643 43.52 7.81 -19.64
C ILE A 643 42.71 6.55 -19.97
N SER A 644 43.17 5.72 -20.91
CA SER A 644 42.48 4.48 -21.30
C SER A 644 42.31 3.54 -20.10
N LYS A 645 43.37 3.36 -19.32
CA LYS A 645 43.35 2.59 -18.08
C LYS A 645 42.34 3.14 -17.07
N GLY A 646 42.35 4.46 -16.85
CA GLY A 646 41.41 5.10 -15.93
C GLY A 646 39.94 4.95 -16.35
N ILE A 647 39.64 5.05 -17.65
CA ILE A 647 38.30 4.84 -18.20
C ILE A 647 37.86 3.38 -18.02
N GLU A 648 38.71 2.41 -18.36
CA GLU A 648 38.42 0.99 -18.20
C GLU A 648 38.12 0.63 -16.73
N GLU A 649 38.96 1.09 -15.79
CA GLU A 649 38.77 0.84 -14.36
C GLU A 649 37.46 1.46 -13.84
N LYS A 650 37.21 2.73 -14.17
CA LYS A 650 36.04 3.50 -13.75
C LYS A 650 34.72 2.91 -14.24
N HIS A 651 34.70 2.33 -15.44
CA HIS A 651 33.49 1.82 -16.10
C HIS A 651 33.39 0.29 -16.18
N SER A 652 34.28 -0.42 -15.48
CA SER A 652 34.35 -1.90 -15.47
C SER A 652 33.03 -2.61 -15.12
N ARG A 653 32.17 -1.98 -14.31
CA ARG A 653 30.85 -2.49 -13.90
C ARG A 653 29.69 -2.06 -14.79
N LEU A 654 29.91 -1.21 -15.79
CA LEU A 654 28.83 -0.61 -16.56
C LEU A 654 27.96 -1.64 -17.28
N LEU A 655 28.56 -2.58 -18.02
CA LEU A 655 27.81 -3.59 -18.78
C LEU A 655 27.00 -4.54 -17.87
N PRO A 656 27.60 -5.17 -16.82
CA PRO A 656 26.83 -5.98 -15.87
C PRO A 656 25.70 -5.20 -15.19
N ASP A 657 25.91 -3.92 -14.88
CA ASP A 657 24.87 -3.13 -14.24
C ASP A 657 23.73 -2.79 -15.22
N ILE A 658 23.99 -2.58 -16.52
CA ILE A 658 22.95 -2.44 -17.55
C ILE A 658 22.14 -3.74 -17.70
N GLU A 659 22.80 -4.90 -17.73
CA GLU A 659 22.13 -6.20 -17.77
C GLU A 659 21.21 -6.38 -16.56
N ASN A 660 21.64 -5.96 -15.37
CA ASN A 660 20.81 -5.98 -14.17
C ASN A 660 19.58 -5.07 -14.29
N VAL A 661 19.71 -3.88 -14.88
CA VAL A 661 18.54 -3.01 -15.16
C VAL A 661 17.57 -3.72 -16.09
N LEU A 662 18.06 -4.26 -17.22
CA LEU A 662 17.24 -4.98 -18.20
C LEU A 662 16.48 -6.17 -17.58
N LEU A 663 17.13 -6.93 -16.69
CA LEU A 663 16.51 -8.07 -15.99
C LEU A 663 15.42 -7.64 -14.99
N ASN A 664 15.51 -6.43 -14.45
CA ASN A 664 14.54 -5.91 -13.48
C ASN A 664 13.38 -5.15 -14.14
N LEU A 665 13.53 -4.63 -15.37
CA LEU A 665 12.46 -3.92 -16.08
C LEU A 665 11.11 -4.65 -16.09
N PRO A 666 11.01 -5.98 -16.28
CA PRO A 666 9.71 -6.68 -16.27
C PRO A 666 8.93 -6.52 -14.96
N ARG A 667 9.59 -6.20 -13.84
CA ARG A 667 8.94 -5.97 -12.54
C ARG A 667 8.10 -4.68 -12.51
N LEU A 668 8.28 -3.78 -13.49
CA LEU A 668 7.48 -2.55 -13.59
C LEU A 668 5.99 -2.82 -13.66
N ASN A 669 5.58 -3.92 -14.30
CA ASN A 669 4.16 -4.26 -14.39
C ASN A 669 3.54 -4.41 -12.99
N GLN A 670 4.15 -5.21 -12.11
CA GLN A 670 3.65 -5.42 -10.75
C GLN A 670 3.72 -4.15 -9.90
N SER A 671 4.83 -3.40 -9.98
CA SER A 671 5.00 -2.14 -9.25
C SER A 671 3.99 -1.07 -9.66
N LEU A 672 3.72 -0.94 -10.95
CA LEU A 672 2.72 0.00 -11.48
C LEU A 672 1.30 -0.44 -11.14
N LYS A 673 1.01 -1.74 -11.19
CA LYS A 673 -0.27 -2.28 -10.74
C LYS A 673 -0.57 -1.84 -9.30
N GLY A 674 0.35 -2.11 -8.38
CA GLY A 674 0.17 -1.72 -6.97
C GLY A 674 0.05 -0.20 -6.76
N SER A 675 0.73 0.59 -7.59
CA SER A 675 0.66 2.06 -7.52
C SER A 675 -0.67 2.61 -8.01
N LEU A 676 -1.19 2.06 -9.11
CA LEU A 676 -2.50 2.39 -9.63
C LEU A 676 -3.60 1.89 -8.69
N GLU A 677 -3.50 0.66 -8.18
CA GLU A 677 -4.41 0.12 -7.16
C GLU A 677 -4.43 1.00 -5.91
N GLU A 678 -3.29 1.48 -5.42
CA GLU A 678 -3.26 2.38 -4.26
C GLU A 678 -3.92 3.74 -4.55
N LEU A 679 -3.64 4.35 -5.70
CA LEU A 679 -4.21 5.65 -6.08
C LEU A 679 -5.69 5.60 -6.48
N ILE A 680 -6.21 4.40 -6.69
CA ILE A 680 -7.59 4.16 -7.05
C ILE A 680 -8.36 3.60 -5.85
N TYR A 681 -7.91 2.48 -5.28
CA TYR A 681 -8.58 1.73 -4.21
C TYR A 681 -7.99 1.90 -2.81
N GLY A 682 -6.87 2.61 -2.68
CA GLY A 682 -6.20 2.84 -1.41
C GLY A 682 -7.10 3.51 -0.37
N TYR A 683 -6.59 3.54 0.87
CA TYR A 683 -7.33 4.02 2.03
C TYR A 683 -7.81 5.48 1.85
N ASP A 684 -6.91 6.34 1.36
CA ASP A 684 -7.17 7.76 1.06
C ASP A 684 -7.88 7.96 -0.30
N ASN A 685 -8.45 6.89 -0.87
CA ASN A 685 -9.14 6.90 -2.15
C ASN A 685 -10.46 6.12 -2.03
N LEU A 686 -10.69 5.06 -2.81
CA LEU A 686 -12.02 4.44 -2.89
C LEU A 686 -12.39 3.54 -1.72
N SER A 687 -11.45 3.15 -0.86
CA SER A 687 -11.70 2.17 0.21
C SER A 687 -12.87 2.55 1.11
N GLY A 688 -12.92 3.81 1.57
CA GLY A 688 -14.00 4.30 2.43
C GLY A 688 -15.36 4.31 1.74
N ILE A 689 -15.40 4.72 0.46
CA ILE A 689 -16.61 4.69 -0.38
C ILE A 689 -17.12 3.25 -0.54
N LEU A 690 -16.25 2.30 -0.91
CA LEU A 690 -16.63 0.89 -1.07
C LEU A 690 -17.19 0.30 0.24
N LYS A 691 -16.55 0.58 1.37
CA LYS A 691 -17.02 0.14 2.69
C LYS A 691 -18.37 0.77 3.06
N ALA A 692 -18.63 2.01 2.65
CA ALA A 692 -19.92 2.67 2.83
C ALA A 692 -21.02 1.96 2.05
N HIS A 693 -20.81 1.69 0.76
CA HIS A 693 -21.77 0.96 -0.08
C HIS A 693 -22.05 -0.45 0.45
N ASN A 694 -21.03 -1.18 0.91
CA ASN A 694 -21.22 -2.48 1.54
C ASN A 694 -22.09 -2.39 2.80
N SER A 695 -21.89 -1.35 3.62
CA SER A 695 -22.68 -1.13 4.83
C SER A 695 -24.13 -0.74 4.53
N VAL A 696 -24.35 0.02 3.44
CA VAL A 696 -25.68 0.30 2.91
C VAL A 696 -26.37 -1.01 2.46
N ASN A 697 -25.65 -1.90 1.76
CA ASN A 697 -26.19 -3.20 1.37
C ASN A 697 -26.61 -4.04 2.60
N ASP A 698 -25.80 -4.07 3.66
CA ASP A 698 -26.11 -4.78 4.91
C ASP A 698 -27.44 -4.29 5.52
N ILE A 699 -27.62 -2.97 5.57
CA ILE A 699 -28.84 -2.33 6.07
C ILE A 699 -30.03 -2.71 5.19
N LEU A 700 -29.91 -2.58 3.88
CA LEU A 700 -31.01 -2.87 2.96
C LEU A 700 -31.39 -4.36 2.98
N ASN A 701 -30.41 -5.26 3.09
CA ASN A 701 -30.65 -6.69 3.28
C ASN A 701 -31.42 -7.01 4.58
N LYS A 702 -31.13 -6.28 5.68
CA LYS A 702 -31.94 -6.36 6.90
C LYS A 702 -33.40 -5.93 6.63
N ILE A 703 -33.60 -4.77 6.03
CA ILE A 703 -34.94 -4.24 5.70
C ILE A 703 -35.72 -5.21 4.80
N ASN A 704 -35.04 -5.82 3.82
CA ASN A 704 -35.64 -6.78 2.91
C ASN A 704 -36.13 -8.04 3.62
N ARG A 705 -35.31 -8.63 4.49
CA ARG A 705 -35.69 -9.79 5.31
C ARG A 705 -36.87 -9.47 6.22
N GLN A 706 -36.83 -8.30 6.86
CA GLN A 706 -37.91 -7.78 7.71
C GLN A 706 -39.24 -7.64 6.94
N ALA A 707 -39.21 -7.00 5.77
CA ALA A 707 -40.37 -6.81 4.91
C ALA A 707 -40.90 -8.15 4.37
N SER A 708 -40.01 -9.05 3.93
CA SER A 708 -40.36 -10.36 3.40
C SER A 708 -41.00 -11.28 4.45
N GLY A 709 -40.49 -11.26 5.68
CA GLY A 709 -41.08 -11.97 6.81
C GLY A 709 -42.50 -11.49 7.12
N PHE A 710 -42.70 -10.17 7.15
CA PHE A 710 -44.04 -9.60 7.36
C PHE A 710 -44.99 -9.86 6.18
N ASN A 711 -44.49 -9.83 4.95
CA ASN A 711 -45.29 -10.11 3.75
C ASN A 711 -45.80 -11.55 3.72
N SER A 712 -44.94 -12.49 4.08
CA SER A 712 -45.32 -13.91 4.22
C SER A 712 -46.44 -14.07 5.24
N LEU A 713 -46.35 -13.38 6.38
CA LEU A 713 -47.40 -13.38 7.40
C LEU A 713 -48.73 -12.78 6.88
N LEU A 714 -48.68 -11.66 6.15
CA LEU A 714 -49.88 -11.05 5.57
C LEU A 714 -50.57 -11.96 4.55
N LYS A 715 -49.81 -12.74 3.76
CA LYS A 715 -50.35 -13.67 2.75
C LYS A 715 -51.14 -14.84 3.35
N GLU A 716 -50.85 -15.22 4.59
CA GLU A 716 -51.61 -16.24 5.32
C GLU A 716 -52.94 -15.70 5.89
N ASN A 717 -53.16 -14.38 5.82
CA ASN A 717 -54.31 -13.70 6.42
C ASN A 717 -55.27 -13.13 5.35
N ARG A 718 -56.50 -12.78 5.74
CA ARG A 718 -57.55 -12.32 4.81
C ARG A 718 -58.14 -10.98 5.24
N GLY A 719 -58.32 -10.06 4.29
CA GLY A 719 -59.01 -8.77 4.50
C GLY A 719 -58.63 -7.75 3.44
N GLN A 720 -59.50 -6.78 3.13
CA GLN A 720 -59.21 -5.77 2.09
C GLN A 720 -57.99 -4.90 2.46
N THR A 721 -57.85 -4.51 3.73
CA THR A 721 -56.69 -3.76 4.23
C THR A 721 -55.42 -4.60 4.17
N ILE A 722 -55.50 -5.89 4.53
CA ILE A 722 -54.38 -6.85 4.46
C ILE A 722 -53.91 -7.00 3.02
N ASN A 723 -54.82 -7.25 2.07
CA ASN A 723 -54.48 -7.39 0.66
C ASN A 723 -53.80 -6.14 0.07
N LYS A 724 -54.26 -4.93 0.44
CA LYS A 724 -53.61 -3.69 0.00
C LYS A 724 -52.24 -3.49 0.65
N ALA A 725 -52.05 -3.89 1.90
CA ALA A 725 -50.76 -3.87 2.58
C ALA A 725 -49.77 -4.86 1.94
N THR A 726 -50.22 -6.07 1.58
CA THR A 726 -49.43 -7.07 0.84
C THR A 726 -48.88 -6.51 -0.47
N VAL A 727 -49.73 -5.91 -1.31
CA VAL A 727 -49.28 -5.31 -2.60
C VAL A 727 -48.21 -4.24 -2.39
N ARG A 728 -48.36 -3.40 -1.36
CA ARG A 728 -47.38 -2.34 -1.07
C ARG A 728 -46.07 -2.86 -0.51
N LEU A 729 -46.13 -3.92 0.30
CA LEU A 729 -44.94 -4.57 0.82
C LEU A 729 -44.18 -5.29 -0.30
N GLU A 730 -44.88 -5.83 -1.30
CA GLU A 730 -44.27 -6.40 -2.52
C GLU A 730 -43.53 -5.33 -3.35
N GLU A 731 -44.08 -4.12 -3.50
CA GLU A 731 -43.38 -2.99 -4.15
C GLU A 731 -42.09 -2.59 -3.40
N VAL A 732 -42.14 -2.56 -2.07
CA VAL A 732 -40.99 -2.28 -1.20
C VAL A 732 -39.93 -3.37 -1.31
N ILE A 733 -40.34 -4.65 -1.27
CA ILE A 733 -39.43 -5.79 -1.44
C ILE A 733 -38.75 -5.73 -2.81
N ASN A 734 -39.50 -5.45 -3.87
CA ASN A 734 -38.94 -5.33 -5.22
C ASN A 734 -37.95 -4.16 -5.34
N THR A 735 -38.27 -3.01 -4.77
CA THR A 735 -37.37 -1.84 -4.79
C THR A 735 -36.09 -2.12 -3.98
N THR A 736 -36.21 -2.74 -2.81
CA THR A 736 -35.06 -3.10 -1.97
C THR A 736 -34.18 -4.15 -2.68
N ASN A 737 -34.79 -5.18 -3.29
CA ASN A 737 -34.08 -6.15 -4.11
C ASN A 737 -33.35 -5.48 -5.27
N ASN A 738 -34.01 -4.58 -6.02
CA ASN A 738 -33.39 -3.89 -7.14
C ASN A 738 -32.18 -3.05 -6.71
N VAL A 739 -32.25 -2.37 -5.56
CA VAL A 739 -31.12 -1.59 -5.03
C VAL A 739 -29.99 -2.50 -4.56
N ASN A 740 -30.30 -3.61 -3.87
CA ASN A 740 -29.29 -4.59 -3.44
C ASN A 740 -28.60 -5.24 -4.63
N THR A 741 -29.37 -5.69 -5.63
CA THR A 741 -28.83 -6.22 -6.88
C THR A 741 -27.96 -5.18 -7.58
N MET A 742 -28.37 -3.91 -7.62
CA MET A 742 -27.56 -2.85 -8.22
C MET A 742 -26.25 -2.62 -7.44
N ILE A 743 -26.27 -2.62 -6.10
CA ILE A 743 -25.07 -2.49 -5.27
C ILE A 743 -24.15 -3.72 -5.46
N GLU A 744 -24.70 -4.92 -5.42
CA GLU A 744 -23.95 -6.18 -5.64
C GLU A 744 -23.35 -6.25 -7.04
N ASP A 745 -24.08 -5.82 -8.05
CA ASP A 745 -23.60 -5.76 -9.42
C ASP A 745 -22.51 -4.69 -9.58
N CYS A 746 -22.71 -3.49 -8.99
CA CYS A 746 -21.77 -2.37 -9.09
C CYS A 746 -20.49 -2.60 -8.29
N PHE A 747 -20.56 -3.20 -7.10
CA PHE A 747 -19.48 -3.26 -6.11
C PHE A 747 -19.03 -4.68 -5.75
N GLY A 748 -19.70 -5.72 -6.27
CA GLY A 748 -19.47 -7.13 -5.94
C GLY A 748 -20.32 -7.62 -4.77
N GLY A 749 -20.74 -8.88 -4.82
CA GLY A 749 -21.30 -9.58 -3.66
C GLY A 749 -20.20 -10.07 -2.73
N HIS A 750 -20.41 -9.95 -1.41
CA HIS A 750 -19.52 -10.49 -0.37
C HIS A 750 -20.03 -11.81 0.17
#